data_AF-A0A0E9NLL1-F1
#
_entry.id   AF-A0A0E9NLL1-F1
#
_cell.length_a   1.000
_cell.length_b   1.000
_cell.length_c   1.000
_cell.angle_alpha   90.00
_cell.angle_beta   90.00
_cell.angle_gamma   90.00
#
_symmetry.space_group_name_H-M   'P 1'
#
loop_
_entity.id
_entity.type
_entity.pdbx_description
1 polymer ?
#
loop_
_entity_poly.entity_id
_entity_poly.type
_entity_poly.pdbx_seq_one_letter_code
_entity_poly.pdbx_strand_id
1 'polypeptide(L)'
;MSAEARLASPPNDRPAKRARIESTPAGELKPYCETDVGITEYINPSAPGFSAIIKQRYTDFLVNEIDLEGNVVHLTELRQKEDKKPETEATSGEKKEEVVVKEAPKEEEKPKPIEEEKKDFEITPEGRAEMAALIGEECLEKVIQLVNTNGASAASGPVLTRADLDKDERTNVHQTTRKVFPGMFETEMIETGAIKFTLLKKKQRNQRGGDRSKPRVNRQVEQKTWEELGGEFCHFYLYKENKDTMECASILAKLLKISNKSIGFAGTKDRRGCTVQRFSIHRIKHERLQNLNKSLYGFKIGNFSYSPHQLALGQLKGNEFTITLRNVKAENVEQINTAMQTLKEQGFINYFGMQRFGTSSIGTHDAGILLLQSNWEAAVELILAERKFMRAESVEARRVWKETKDPAKALKLMPRNCVAEYAVLQAMVNTGNTRNYSAAFQAVPRNLRLLYVHSYQSYVWNLVVSERIKNFGLKPVVGDLVLVEEEKVEGKTQDVVDEEAPELETSTMHNNDAPVVSTVPKVKILTQEDVDSGKYTIHDIVLPTPGTEIQYPKNDTKQAYVDIMAKDSLNPFDMYRSVRELSLTGNYRKIVYRPSTVSWEIVKYSDGDKQLVRTDLDLLMNTNVEAGERGQDGAFTAIVVKLALGTSQYATMALREVLKMDTSSNFQAAMTAKGEDKLPVE
;
A
#
# COMPACT_ATOMS: atom_id res chain seq x y z
N MET A 1 -50.62 57.27 4.08
CA MET A 1 -49.39 57.52 4.87
C MET A 1 -49.66 57.11 6.30
N SER A 2 -48.75 56.33 6.90
CA SER A 2 -48.74 55.87 8.30
C SER A 2 -49.94 55.03 8.77
N ALA A 3 -49.69 53.76 9.10
CA ALA A 3 -50.09 53.17 10.38
C ALA A 3 -49.59 51.73 10.48
N GLU A 4 -48.96 51.44 11.61
CA GLU A 4 -48.48 50.14 12.09
C GLU A 4 -49.61 49.10 12.14
N ALA A 5 -49.30 47.86 11.76
CA ALA A 5 -50.09 46.69 12.15
C ALA A 5 -49.14 45.58 12.59
N ARG A 6 -49.07 45.41 13.91
CA ARG A 6 -48.44 44.32 14.65
C ARG A 6 -48.99 42.98 14.13
N LEU A 7 -48.11 42.10 13.64
CA LEU A 7 -48.43 40.70 13.42
C LEU A 7 -48.05 39.89 14.67
N ALA A 8 -49.09 39.29 15.24
CA ALA A 8 -49.06 38.49 16.45
C ALA A 8 -48.18 37.24 16.31
N SER A 9 -47.45 36.91 17.39
CA SER A 9 -46.68 35.69 17.55
C SER A 9 -47.59 34.45 17.57
N PRO A 10 -47.24 33.34 16.88
CA PRO A 10 -47.91 32.07 17.06
C PRO A 10 -47.49 31.40 18.39
N PRO A 11 -48.31 30.47 18.91
CA PRO A 11 -48.31 30.09 20.31
C PRO A 11 -47.13 29.20 20.71
N ASN A 12 -46.79 29.36 21.98
CA ASN A 12 -45.73 28.72 22.73
C ASN A 12 -46.05 27.23 22.96
N ASP A 13 -45.70 26.36 22.01
CA ASP A 13 -45.72 24.91 22.23
C ASP A 13 -44.46 24.47 22.98
N ARG A 14 -44.71 23.89 24.15
CA ARG A 14 -43.71 23.41 25.12
C ARG A 14 -42.72 22.46 24.46
N PRO A 15 -41.45 22.44 24.87
CA PRO A 15 -40.47 21.49 24.34
C PRO A 15 -40.98 20.07 24.55
N ALA A 16 -41.20 19.36 23.45
CA ALA A 16 -41.48 17.94 23.45
C ALA A 16 -40.42 17.25 24.32
N LYS A 17 -40.90 16.47 25.29
CA LYS A 17 -40.08 15.66 26.20
C LYS A 17 -38.96 15.00 25.41
N ARG A 18 -37.70 15.24 25.83
CA ARG A 18 -36.51 14.51 25.40
C ARG A 18 -36.88 13.04 25.17
N ALA A 19 -36.90 12.62 23.91
CA ALA A 19 -36.94 11.21 23.57
C ALA A 19 -35.66 10.60 24.17
N ARG A 20 -35.84 9.87 25.27
CA ARG A 20 -34.80 9.07 25.88
C ARG A 20 -34.43 8.05 24.82
N ILE A 21 -33.24 8.19 24.22
CA ILE A 21 -32.61 7.10 23.50
C ILE A 21 -32.63 5.95 24.48
N GLU A 22 -33.42 4.92 24.20
CA GLU A 22 -33.37 3.68 24.96
C GLU A 22 -31.93 3.19 24.81
N SER A 23 -31.16 3.35 25.90
CA SER A 23 -29.90 2.68 26.04
C SER A 23 -30.18 1.20 25.84
N THR A 24 -29.72 0.65 24.72
CA THR A 24 -29.68 -0.79 24.51
C THR A 24 -29.14 -1.40 25.81
N PRO A 25 -29.85 -2.35 26.44
CA PRO A 25 -29.36 -2.96 27.67
C PRO A 25 -27.95 -3.48 27.43
N ALA A 26 -27.14 -3.52 28.49
CA ALA A 26 -25.78 -4.10 28.47
C ALA A 26 -25.80 -5.62 28.22
N GLY A 27 -26.42 -6.07 27.13
CA GLY A 27 -26.18 -7.33 26.49
C GLY A 27 -24.82 -7.27 25.78
N GLU A 28 -24.15 -8.41 25.68
CA GLU A 28 -22.86 -8.51 25.03
C GLU A 28 -22.90 -7.88 23.64
N LEU A 29 -22.19 -6.76 23.45
CA LEU A 29 -22.03 -6.12 22.13
C LEU A 29 -21.37 -7.13 21.18
N LYS A 30 -22.21 -7.85 20.43
CA LYS A 30 -21.80 -8.78 19.40
C LYS A 30 -21.17 -7.97 18.26
N PRO A 31 -20.06 -8.43 17.66
CA PRO A 31 -19.52 -7.76 16.49
C PRO A 31 -20.52 -7.75 15.34
N TYR A 32 -20.51 -6.69 14.54
CA TYR A 32 -21.31 -6.58 13.32
C TYR A 32 -21.09 -7.79 12.40
N CYS A 33 -22.19 -8.34 11.89
CA CYS A 33 -22.21 -9.35 10.84
C CYS A 33 -22.79 -8.77 9.54
N GLU A 34 -22.75 -9.55 8.47
CA GLU A 34 -23.17 -9.09 7.14
C GLU A 34 -24.62 -8.61 7.11
N THR A 35 -25.53 -9.28 7.83
CA THR A 35 -26.95 -8.92 7.88
C THR A 35 -27.20 -7.58 8.56
N ASP A 36 -26.36 -7.19 9.52
CA ASP A 36 -26.51 -5.93 10.26
C ASP A 36 -26.26 -4.71 9.36
N VAL A 37 -25.53 -4.90 8.25
CA VAL A 37 -25.18 -3.85 7.28
C VAL A 37 -25.81 -4.08 5.91
N GLY A 38 -26.91 -4.85 5.88
CA GLY A 38 -27.74 -5.04 4.69
C GLY A 38 -27.14 -5.95 3.63
N ILE A 39 -26.15 -6.79 3.95
CA ILE A 39 -25.57 -7.76 3.02
C ILE A 39 -26.32 -9.09 3.21
N THR A 40 -27.43 -9.28 2.49
CA THR A 40 -28.31 -10.45 2.67
C THR A 40 -28.38 -11.34 1.43
N GLU A 41 -28.65 -10.75 0.26
CA GLU A 41 -28.96 -11.52 -0.94
C GLU A 41 -27.72 -12.12 -1.62
N TYR A 42 -27.96 -13.08 -2.52
CA TYR A 42 -26.97 -13.69 -3.41
C TYR A 42 -27.47 -13.64 -4.86
N ILE A 43 -26.56 -13.68 -5.84
CA ILE A 43 -26.97 -13.77 -7.25
C ILE A 43 -27.71 -15.08 -7.51
N ASN A 44 -27.12 -16.19 -7.05
CA ASN A 44 -27.75 -17.50 -7.19
C ASN A 44 -27.92 -18.14 -5.80
N PRO A 45 -29.07 -17.93 -5.12
CA PRO A 45 -29.34 -18.52 -3.82
C PRO A 45 -29.41 -20.05 -3.85
N SER A 46 -29.75 -20.64 -4.99
CA SER A 46 -29.91 -22.09 -5.16
C SER A 46 -28.59 -22.80 -5.50
N ALA A 47 -27.54 -22.06 -5.90
CA ALA A 47 -26.24 -22.65 -6.15
C ALA A 47 -25.62 -23.16 -4.84
N PRO A 48 -25.07 -24.39 -4.83
CA PRO A 48 -24.47 -24.94 -3.62
C PRO A 48 -23.18 -24.17 -3.29
N GLY A 49 -23.14 -23.56 -2.11
CA GLY A 49 -21.92 -22.96 -1.55
C GLY A 49 -21.05 -23.99 -0.84
N PHE A 50 -19.81 -23.65 -0.54
CA PHE A 50 -18.90 -24.49 0.24
C PHE A 50 -18.17 -23.67 1.31
N SER A 51 -17.69 -24.32 2.37
CA SER A 51 -16.97 -23.63 3.45
C SER A 51 -15.47 -23.60 3.18
N ALA A 52 -14.83 -22.44 3.41
CA ALA A 52 -13.38 -22.30 3.39
C ALA A 52 -12.90 -21.14 4.26
N ILE A 53 -11.65 -21.21 4.72
CA ILE A 53 -11.00 -20.17 5.53
C ILE A 53 -10.36 -19.13 4.60
N ILE A 54 -10.70 -17.87 4.80
CA ILE A 54 -10.12 -16.73 4.10
C ILE A 54 -9.00 -16.09 4.94
N LYS A 55 -7.89 -15.72 4.31
CA LYS A 55 -6.79 -14.95 4.94
C LYS A 55 -6.24 -15.61 6.21
N GLN A 56 -6.10 -16.94 6.25
CA GLN A 56 -5.45 -17.64 7.38
C GLN A 56 -4.03 -17.08 7.58
N ARG A 57 -3.23 -17.04 6.51
CA ARG A 57 -1.96 -16.30 6.43
C ARG A 57 -2.14 -15.03 5.61
N TYR A 58 -1.27 -14.03 5.82
CA TYR A 58 -1.26 -12.84 4.96
C TYR A 58 -0.80 -13.18 3.53
N THR A 59 0.02 -14.22 3.37
CA THR A 59 0.49 -14.73 2.07
C THR A 59 -0.58 -15.53 1.32
N ASP A 60 -1.75 -15.74 1.91
CA ASP A 60 -2.89 -16.36 1.23
C ASP A 60 -3.72 -15.30 0.49
N PHE A 61 -3.31 -14.03 0.53
CA PHE A 61 -4.03 -12.92 -0.05
C PHE A 61 -3.05 -11.97 -0.74
N LEU A 62 -2.84 -12.24 -2.03
CA LEU A 62 -1.96 -11.46 -2.90
C LEU A 62 -2.81 -10.46 -3.69
N VAL A 63 -2.34 -9.22 -3.79
CA VAL A 63 -3.02 -8.15 -4.52
C VAL A 63 -2.03 -7.41 -5.42
N ASN A 64 -2.28 -7.40 -6.71
CA ASN A 64 -1.48 -6.69 -7.69
C ASN A 64 -2.35 -5.60 -8.34
N GLU A 65 -1.90 -4.35 -8.30
CA GLU A 65 -2.60 -3.24 -8.95
C GLU A 65 -2.69 -3.46 -10.48
N ILE A 66 -3.79 -3.03 -11.09
CA ILE A 66 -3.95 -2.95 -12.54
C ILE A 66 -3.85 -1.49 -12.96
N ASP A 67 -2.87 -1.16 -13.80
CA ASP A 67 -2.63 0.22 -14.25
C ASP A 67 -3.72 0.74 -15.21
N LEU A 68 -3.58 2.01 -15.67
CA LEU A 68 -4.55 2.62 -16.58
C LEU A 68 -4.51 2.01 -17.98
N GLU A 69 -3.41 1.37 -18.34
CA GLU A 69 -3.23 0.66 -19.59
C GLU A 69 -3.89 -0.74 -19.54
N GLY A 70 -4.03 -1.30 -18.33
CA GLY A 70 -4.61 -2.62 -18.07
C GLY A 70 -3.58 -3.69 -17.72
N ASN A 71 -2.31 -3.32 -17.52
CA ASN A 71 -1.25 -4.24 -17.11
C ASN A 71 -1.32 -4.51 -15.61
N VAL A 72 -1.07 -5.77 -15.23
CA VAL A 72 -0.92 -6.17 -13.84
C VAL A 72 0.48 -5.82 -13.35
N VAL A 73 0.55 -5.07 -12.25
CA VAL A 73 1.78 -4.56 -11.66
C VAL A 73 2.44 -5.67 -10.84
N HIS A 74 3.55 -6.20 -11.35
CA HIS A 74 4.38 -7.18 -10.66
C HIS A 74 5.77 -6.62 -10.36
N LEU A 75 6.28 -6.87 -9.15
CA LEU A 75 7.66 -6.54 -8.79
C LEU A 75 8.58 -7.60 -9.40
N THR A 76 9.28 -7.24 -10.47
CA THR A 76 10.13 -8.16 -11.24
C THR A 76 11.60 -7.76 -11.25
N GLU A 77 11.96 -6.55 -10.81
CA GLU A 77 13.34 -6.08 -10.77
C GLU A 77 13.59 -5.16 -9.56
N LEU A 78 14.60 -5.46 -8.73
CA LEU A 78 14.97 -4.60 -7.58
C LEU A 78 16.01 -3.52 -7.89
N ARG A 79 16.66 -3.62 -9.05
CA ARG A 79 17.68 -2.68 -9.52
C ARG A 79 17.44 -2.39 -10.99
N GLN A 80 17.61 -1.14 -11.38
CA GLN A 80 17.61 -0.79 -12.80
C GLN A 80 18.90 -1.34 -13.42
N LYS A 81 18.79 -2.07 -14.54
CA LYS A 81 19.96 -2.49 -15.32
C LYS A 81 20.61 -1.23 -15.88
N GLU A 82 21.91 -1.05 -15.69
CA GLU A 82 22.63 0.05 -16.34
C GLU A 82 22.52 -0.14 -17.85
N ASP A 83 22.18 0.92 -18.58
CA ASP A 83 22.26 0.93 -20.05
C ASP A 83 23.70 0.56 -20.41
N LYS A 84 23.93 -0.69 -20.82
CA LYS A 84 25.16 -1.02 -21.52
C LYS A 84 25.16 -0.13 -22.75
N LYS A 85 26.17 0.74 -22.88
CA LYS A 85 26.45 1.46 -24.13
C LYS A 85 26.33 0.45 -25.27
N PRO A 86 25.67 0.79 -26.39
CA PRO A 86 25.61 -0.12 -27.52
C PRO A 86 27.06 -0.48 -27.89
N GLU A 87 27.40 -1.75 -27.73
CA GLU A 87 28.60 -2.29 -28.33
C GLU A 87 28.45 -2.05 -29.82
N THR A 88 29.33 -1.21 -30.35
CA THR A 88 29.44 -0.93 -31.77
C THR A 88 29.46 -2.25 -32.53
N GLU A 89 28.47 -2.40 -33.40
CA GLU A 89 28.32 -3.50 -34.34
C GLU A 89 29.65 -3.79 -35.05
N ALA A 90 30.29 -4.89 -34.69
CA ALA A 90 31.20 -5.58 -35.59
C ALA A 90 30.38 -6.62 -36.34
N THR A 91 29.93 -6.23 -37.53
CA THR A 91 29.36 -7.10 -38.55
C THR A 91 30.29 -8.28 -38.85
N SER A 92 29.77 -9.51 -38.81
CA SER A 92 29.95 -10.51 -39.89
C SER A 92 29.33 -11.87 -39.53
N GLY A 93 28.58 -12.42 -40.48
CA GLY A 93 28.53 -13.87 -40.72
C GLY A 93 27.24 -14.60 -40.40
N GLU A 94 26.35 -14.70 -41.39
CA GLU A 94 25.23 -15.65 -41.44
C GLU A 94 25.70 -17.12 -41.31
N LYS A 95 24.86 -17.97 -40.69
CA LYS A 95 24.41 -19.25 -41.30
C LYS A 95 23.24 -19.87 -40.53
N LYS A 96 22.36 -20.50 -41.30
CA LYS A 96 21.11 -21.19 -40.95
C LYS A 96 21.30 -22.66 -40.53
N GLU A 97 20.22 -23.18 -39.94
CA GLU A 97 19.63 -24.55 -40.03
C GLU A 97 19.92 -25.65 -38.96
N GLU A 98 18.83 -25.98 -38.25
CA GLU A 98 18.17 -27.30 -38.05
C GLU A 98 18.81 -28.55 -37.37
N VAL A 99 18.15 -28.96 -36.27
CA VAL A 99 17.68 -30.28 -35.75
C VAL A 99 18.63 -31.49 -35.53
N VAL A 100 18.46 -32.12 -34.34
CA VAL A 100 18.39 -33.58 -34.00
C VAL A 100 19.33 -34.07 -32.87
N VAL A 101 18.74 -34.24 -31.67
CA VAL A 101 18.68 -35.42 -30.75
C VAL A 101 19.88 -36.37 -30.50
N LYS A 102 20.17 -36.58 -29.19
CA LYS A 102 20.50 -37.82 -28.42
C LYS A 102 21.91 -38.06 -27.80
N GLU A 103 21.85 -38.34 -26.49
CA GLU A 103 22.54 -39.34 -25.64
C GLU A 103 24.05 -39.25 -25.30
N ALA A 104 24.31 -38.80 -24.05
CA ALA A 104 25.06 -39.41 -22.92
C ALA A 104 26.47 -40.05 -23.12
N PRO A 105 27.21 -40.37 -22.03
CA PRO A 105 27.52 -39.64 -20.80
C PRO A 105 29.05 -39.51 -20.59
N LYS A 106 29.53 -38.64 -19.68
CA LYS A 106 30.69 -38.96 -18.80
C LYS A 106 31.04 -37.85 -17.81
N GLU A 107 31.14 -38.31 -16.56
CA GLU A 107 32.18 -38.04 -15.56
C GLU A 107 32.34 -36.64 -14.93
N GLU A 108 32.32 -36.70 -13.60
CA GLU A 108 32.59 -35.68 -12.62
C GLU A 108 33.97 -35.04 -12.81
N GLU A 109 34.03 -33.70 -12.92
CA GLU A 109 35.20 -32.95 -12.47
C GLU A 109 34.77 -31.68 -11.72
N LYS A 110 35.14 -31.63 -10.44
CA LYS A 110 35.03 -30.45 -9.57
C LYS A 110 35.89 -29.32 -10.14
N PRO A 111 35.40 -28.08 -10.28
CA PRO A 111 36.27 -26.96 -10.57
C PRO A 111 37.14 -26.64 -9.35
N LYS A 112 38.46 -26.69 -9.59
CA LYS A 112 39.55 -26.30 -8.68
C LYS A 112 39.43 -24.83 -8.25
N PRO A 113 39.94 -24.45 -7.07
CA PRO A 113 40.02 -23.05 -6.66
C PRO A 113 41.00 -22.31 -7.57
N ILE A 114 40.61 -21.13 -8.05
CA ILE A 114 41.51 -20.22 -8.74
C ILE A 114 42.49 -19.68 -7.68
N GLU A 115 43.73 -20.17 -7.72
CA GLU A 115 44.86 -19.56 -7.03
C GLU A 115 45.14 -18.19 -7.66
N GLU A 116 44.99 -17.12 -6.90
CA GLU A 116 45.51 -15.80 -7.29
C GLU A 116 47.05 -15.85 -7.19
N GLU A 117 47.73 -15.82 -8.34
CA GLU A 117 49.16 -15.60 -8.42
C GLU A 117 49.55 -14.27 -7.74
N LYS A 118 50.36 -14.33 -6.68
CA LYS A 118 50.99 -13.14 -6.09
C LYS A 118 52.06 -12.62 -7.06
N LYS A 119 51.79 -11.50 -7.73
CA LYS A 119 52.84 -10.69 -8.36
C LYS A 119 53.47 -9.77 -7.31
N ASP A 120 54.76 -9.97 -7.05
CA ASP A 120 55.58 -9.07 -6.25
C ASP A 120 55.68 -7.70 -6.93
N PHE A 121 55.77 -6.62 -6.15
CA PHE A 121 55.89 -5.26 -6.66
C PHE A 121 57.29 -5.04 -7.27
N GLU A 122 57.37 -4.94 -8.60
CA GLU A 122 58.61 -4.64 -9.33
C GLU A 122 58.78 -3.12 -9.54
N ILE A 123 59.93 -2.59 -9.12
CA ILE A 123 60.32 -1.18 -9.33
C ILE A 123 61.09 -1.06 -10.64
N THR A 124 60.94 0.07 -11.34
CA THR A 124 61.73 0.36 -12.55
C THR A 124 63.23 0.41 -12.22
N PRO A 125 64.13 -0.13 -13.09
CA PRO A 125 65.57 -0.14 -12.82
C PRO A 125 66.16 1.25 -12.53
N GLU A 126 65.63 2.27 -13.22
CA GLU A 126 65.99 3.69 -13.03
C GLU A 126 65.55 4.20 -11.64
N GLY A 127 64.34 3.87 -11.21
CA GLY A 127 63.82 4.26 -9.90
C GLY A 127 64.54 3.54 -8.74
N ARG A 128 64.98 2.29 -8.96
CA ARG A 128 65.79 1.55 -7.99
C ARG A 128 67.17 2.19 -7.82
N ALA A 129 67.83 2.56 -8.92
CA ALA A 129 69.14 3.20 -8.88
C ALA A 129 69.09 4.59 -8.22
N GLU A 130 68.08 5.41 -8.56
CA GLU A 130 67.88 6.76 -7.99
C GLU A 130 67.65 6.69 -6.48
N MET A 131 66.85 5.72 -6.01
CA MET A 131 66.55 5.57 -4.59
C MET A 131 67.71 4.93 -3.80
N ALA A 132 68.40 3.94 -4.38
CA ALA A 132 69.56 3.30 -3.75
C ALA A 132 70.72 4.29 -3.53
N ALA A 133 70.91 5.24 -4.45
CA ALA A 133 71.91 6.30 -4.31
C ALA A 133 71.62 7.25 -3.13
N LEU A 134 70.34 7.44 -2.78
CA LEU A 134 69.92 8.38 -1.73
C LEU A 134 69.82 7.75 -0.33
N ILE A 135 69.31 6.53 -0.22
CA ILE A 135 69.07 5.87 1.09
C ILE A 135 69.95 4.65 1.35
N GLY A 136 70.76 4.23 0.37
CA GLY A 136 71.55 3.00 0.43
C GLY A 136 70.76 1.76 0.01
N GLU A 137 71.45 0.80 -0.61
CA GLU A 137 70.84 -0.40 -1.19
C GLU A 137 70.19 -1.32 -0.12
N GLU A 138 70.80 -1.41 1.05
CA GLU A 138 70.27 -2.21 2.17
C GLU A 138 68.96 -1.64 2.75
N CYS A 139 68.81 -0.31 2.77
CA CYS A 139 67.59 0.35 3.22
C CYS A 139 66.47 0.20 2.18
N LEU A 140 66.81 0.34 0.90
CA LEU A 140 65.86 0.17 -0.20
C LEU A 140 65.26 -1.24 -0.23
N GLU A 141 66.08 -2.28 -0.03
CA GLU A 141 65.59 -3.67 -0.01
C GLU A 141 64.56 -3.90 1.11
N LYS A 142 64.78 -3.29 2.29
CA LYS A 142 63.83 -3.34 3.42
C LYS A 142 62.53 -2.58 3.12
N VAL A 143 62.58 -1.47 2.37
CA VAL A 143 61.38 -0.74 1.93
C VAL A 143 60.57 -1.57 0.93
N ILE A 144 61.22 -2.24 -0.03
CA ILE A 144 60.56 -3.11 -1.01
C ILE A 144 59.89 -4.30 -0.31
N GLN A 145 60.61 -4.94 0.62
CA GLN A 145 60.08 -6.05 1.41
C GLN A 145 58.86 -5.64 2.25
N LEU A 146 58.83 -4.40 2.76
CA LEU A 146 57.70 -3.85 3.51
C LEU A 146 56.43 -3.69 2.63
N VAL A 147 56.59 -3.39 1.33
CA VAL A 147 55.47 -3.36 0.36
C VAL A 147 54.98 -4.77 0.06
N ASN A 148 55.88 -5.68 -0.30
CA ASN A 148 55.51 -7.04 -0.75
C ASN A 148 54.85 -7.87 0.36
N THR A 149 55.23 -7.62 1.62
CA THR A 149 54.60 -8.28 2.79
C THR A 149 53.36 -7.56 3.31
N ASN A 150 52.96 -6.44 2.70
CA ASN A 150 51.83 -5.59 3.11
C ASN A 150 51.88 -5.22 4.62
N GLY A 151 53.10 -5.08 5.16
CA GLY A 151 53.35 -4.82 6.58
C GLY A 151 53.09 -5.99 7.55
N ALA A 152 53.03 -7.25 7.08
CA ALA A 152 52.68 -8.42 7.90
C ALA A 152 53.88 -9.20 8.49
N SER A 153 55.13 -8.86 8.18
CA SER A 153 56.29 -9.54 8.77
C SER A 153 56.62 -9.00 10.16
N ALA A 154 56.43 -9.83 11.19
CA ALA A 154 56.65 -9.50 12.60
C ALA A 154 58.14 -9.23 13.00
N ALA A 155 59.06 -9.26 12.04
CA ALA A 155 60.50 -9.02 12.26
C ALA A 155 61.04 -7.72 11.64
N SER A 156 60.22 -6.90 10.98
CA SER A 156 60.67 -5.62 10.41
C SER A 156 60.03 -4.46 11.16
N GLY A 157 60.81 -3.80 12.03
CA GLY A 157 60.44 -2.51 12.62
C GLY A 157 60.31 -1.41 11.55
N PRO A 158 60.02 -0.16 11.94
CA PRO A 158 59.98 0.95 10.99
C PRO A 158 61.31 1.05 10.22
N VAL A 159 61.26 1.11 8.89
CA VAL A 159 62.47 1.24 8.08
C VAL A 159 62.95 2.68 8.18
N LEU A 160 64.18 2.86 8.66
CA LEU A 160 64.81 4.17 8.88
C LEU A 160 66.01 4.33 7.94
N THR A 161 66.18 5.53 7.38
CA THR A 161 67.43 5.88 6.69
C THR A 161 68.57 6.13 7.67
N ARG A 162 69.78 6.34 7.14
CA ARG A 162 70.88 6.95 7.89
C ARG A 162 70.51 8.35 8.42
N ALA A 163 71.11 8.75 9.53
CA ALA A 163 70.74 9.95 10.31
C ALA A 163 71.47 11.24 9.88
N ASP A 164 72.49 11.11 9.03
CA ASP A 164 73.44 12.12 8.59
C ASP A 164 73.06 12.83 7.28
N LEU A 165 71.83 12.64 6.78
CA LEU A 165 71.36 13.26 5.54
C LEU A 165 71.27 14.78 5.67
N ASP A 166 71.70 15.52 4.65
CA ASP A 166 71.55 16.98 4.63
C ASP A 166 70.11 17.42 4.24
N LYS A 167 69.84 18.73 4.27
CA LYS A 167 68.49 19.25 4.03
C LYS A 167 68.00 19.02 2.60
N ASP A 168 68.89 19.05 1.62
CA ASP A 168 68.56 18.89 0.20
C ASP A 168 68.42 17.40 -0.14
N GLU A 169 69.29 16.55 0.40
CA GLU A 169 69.21 15.09 0.34
C GLU A 169 67.91 14.56 0.96
N ARG A 170 67.50 15.06 2.13
CA ARG A 170 66.22 14.70 2.76
C ARG A 170 65.05 15.05 1.87
N THR A 171 65.07 16.24 1.29
CA THR A 171 64.02 16.72 0.38
C THR A 171 63.93 15.82 -0.85
N ASN A 172 65.07 15.41 -1.41
CA ASN A 172 65.14 14.49 -2.53
C ASN A 172 64.64 13.09 -2.15
N VAL A 173 64.98 12.55 -0.98
CA VAL A 173 64.44 11.25 -0.49
C VAL A 173 62.91 11.28 -0.46
N HIS A 174 62.29 12.33 0.08
CA HIS A 174 60.82 12.44 0.11
C HIS A 174 60.21 12.53 -1.31
N GLN A 175 60.84 13.27 -2.22
CA GLN A 175 60.37 13.44 -3.60
C GLN A 175 60.51 12.15 -4.41
N THR A 176 61.69 11.53 -4.37
CA THR A 176 61.98 10.26 -5.07
C THR A 176 61.13 9.13 -4.50
N THR A 177 60.89 9.06 -3.19
CA THR A 177 59.95 8.07 -2.60
C THR A 177 58.54 8.22 -3.17
N ARG A 178 58.01 9.46 -3.29
CA ARG A 178 56.68 9.70 -3.84
C ARG A 178 56.60 9.37 -5.33
N LYS A 179 57.70 9.54 -6.06
CA LYS A 179 57.82 9.21 -7.49
C LYS A 179 57.89 7.69 -7.72
N VAL A 180 58.70 6.98 -6.92
CA VAL A 180 58.94 5.53 -7.06
C VAL A 180 57.83 4.68 -6.41
N PHE A 181 57.26 5.13 -5.28
CA PHE A 181 56.21 4.44 -4.52
C PHE A 181 54.96 5.32 -4.33
N PRO A 182 54.24 5.66 -5.41
CA PRO A 182 53.16 6.65 -5.36
C PRO A 182 52.01 6.20 -4.44
N GLY A 183 51.83 6.95 -3.36
CA GLY A 183 50.71 6.75 -2.42
C GLY A 183 50.82 5.52 -1.52
N MET A 184 51.99 4.87 -1.47
CA MET A 184 52.19 3.65 -0.67
C MET A 184 52.84 3.93 0.69
N PHE A 185 53.74 4.91 0.78
CA PHE A 185 54.45 5.25 2.00
C PHE A 185 54.22 6.71 2.43
N GLU A 186 54.13 6.90 3.74
CA GLU A 186 54.34 8.17 4.42
C GLU A 186 55.78 8.18 4.92
N THR A 187 56.52 9.24 4.56
CA THR A 187 57.91 9.43 4.98
C THR A 187 57.95 10.60 5.96
N GLU A 188 58.41 10.34 7.17
CA GLU A 188 58.50 11.34 8.25
C GLU A 188 59.94 11.44 8.76
N MET A 189 60.39 12.64 9.10
CA MET A 189 61.68 12.84 9.73
C MET A 189 61.52 12.67 11.24
N ILE A 190 62.30 11.77 11.84
CA ILE A 190 62.30 11.55 13.29
C ILE A 190 63.39 12.39 13.97
N GLU A 191 63.26 12.64 15.27
CA GLU A 191 64.12 13.53 16.07
C GLU A 191 65.62 13.21 15.97
N THR A 192 65.97 11.98 15.62
CA THR A 192 67.36 11.53 15.41
C THR A 192 67.97 11.97 14.08
N GLY A 193 67.23 12.64 13.19
CA GLY A 193 67.73 13.12 11.90
C GLY A 193 67.47 12.17 10.71
N ALA A 194 66.99 10.96 10.98
CA ALA A 194 66.66 9.94 9.97
C ALA A 194 65.25 10.09 9.42
N ILE A 195 65.00 9.56 8.22
CA ILE A 195 63.67 9.47 7.60
C ILE A 195 63.11 8.07 7.83
N LYS A 196 61.88 8.03 8.35
CA LYS A 196 61.11 6.83 8.63
C LYS A 196 60.06 6.59 7.55
N PHE A 197 60.04 5.37 6.99
CA PHE A 197 59.04 4.93 6.03
C PHE A 197 57.92 4.16 6.74
N THR A 198 56.69 4.65 6.61
CA THR A 198 55.49 4.02 7.18
C THR A 198 54.49 3.70 6.07
N LEU A 199 54.08 2.44 5.94
CA LEU A 199 53.14 2.01 4.90
C LEU A 199 51.72 2.53 5.18
N LEU A 200 51.12 3.23 4.22
CA LEU A 200 49.79 3.82 4.33
C LEU A 200 48.70 2.74 4.17
N LYS A 201 48.04 2.36 5.27
CA LYS A 201 46.86 1.47 5.21
C LYS A 201 45.66 2.23 4.62
N LYS A 202 45.03 1.71 3.56
CA LYS A 202 43.76 2.27 2.99
C LYS A 202 42.65 2.27 4.06
N LYS A 203 42.49 3.37 4.80
CA LYS A 203 41.39 3.57 5.75
C LYS A 203 40.18 4.20 5.07
N GLN A 204 39.04 3.55 5.23
CA GLN A 204 37.71 4.09 4.99
C GLN A 204 37.39 5.21 6.00
N ARG A 205 36.79 6.32 5.52
CA ARG A 205 35.63 7.09 6.06
C ARG A 205 35.79 8.62 6.09
N ASN A 206 34.72 9.24 5.59
CA ASN A 206 33.96 10.41 6.10
C ASN A 206 34.67 11.74 6.47
N GLN A 207 34.25 12.80 5.73
CA GLN A 207 33.69 14.10 6.17
C GLN A 207 34.21 14.72 7.48
N ARG A 208 34.56 16.02 7.61
CA ARG A 208 34.00 17.23 6.97
C ARG A 208 34.77 18.48 7.46
N GLY A 209 34.83 19.52 6.62
CA GLY A 209 35.10 20.94 6.96
C GLY A 209 36.55 21.36 6.69
N GLY A 210 36.89 22.31 5.82
CA GLY A 210 36.13 23.19 4.94
C GLY A 210 36.99 24.44 4.71
N ASP A 211 37.61 24.60 3.54
CA ASP A 211 37.84 25.92 2.96
C ASP A 211 38.03 25.84 1.44
N ARG A 212 37.52 26.88 0.78
CA ARG A 212 37.24 27.03 -0.64
C ARG A 212 38.50 27.46 -1.39
N SER A 213 39.03 26.59 -2.25
CA SER A 213 39.61 26.98 -3.55
C SER A 213 40.41 25.83 -4.17
N LYS A 214 39.82 25.11 -5.13
CA LYS A 214 40.43 24.63 -6.40
C LYS A 214 39.50 23.61 -7.07
N PRO A 215 39.41 23.63 -8.41
CA PRO A 215 38.32 23.00 -9.15
C PRO A 215 38.45 21.48 -9.10
N ARG A 216 37.38 20.80 -8.66
CA ARG A 216 37.26 19.36 -8.82
C ARG A 216 37.19 19.06 -10.31
N VAL A 217 38.20 18.37 -10.84
CA VAL A 217 38.06 17.63 -12.10
C VAL A 217 36.98 16.59 -11.85
N ASN A 218 35.79 16.94 -12.32
CA ASN A 218 34.59 16.17 -12.16
C ASN A 218 34.77 14.97 -13.08
N ARG A 219 34.95 13.77 -12.52
CA ARG A 219 34.58 12.55 -13.24
C ARG A 219 33.05 12.61 -13.34
N GLN A 220 32.55 13.42 -14.28
CA GLN A 220 31.15 13.45 -14.66
C GLN A 220 30.85 12.06 -15.16
N VAL A 221 30.31 11.22 -14.27
CA VAL A 221 29.16 10.43 -14.70
C VAL A 221 28.20 11.50 -15.18
N GLU A 222 28.01 11.63 -16.50
CA GLU A 222 26.98 12.48 -17.09
C GLU A 222 25.68 12.07 -16.41
N GLN A 223 25.29 12.83 -15.39
CA GLN A 223 24.08 12.55 -14.68
C GLN A 223 22.97 13.00 -15.60
N LYS A 224 22.28 12.03 -16.19
CA LYS A 224 21.13 12.30 -17.06
C LYS A 224 20.23 13.37 -16.43
N THR A 225 19.84 14.35 -17.23
CA THR A 225 18.87 15.38 -16.84
C THR A 225 17.50 14.74 -16.58
N TRP A 226 16.57 15.46 -15.96
CA TRP A 226 15.23 14.91 -15.73
C TRP A 226 14.49 14.71 -17.05
N GLU A 227 14.73 15.60 -18.01
CA GLU A 227 14.20 15.51 -19.38
C GLU A 227 14.73 14.26 -20.10
N GLU A 228 16.03 13.97 -19.98
CA GLU A 228 16.66 12.76 -20.53
C GLU A 228 16.19 11.46 -19.86
N LEU A 229 15.74 11.54 -18.61
CA LEU A 229 15.19 10.39 -17.88
C LEU A 229 13.72 10.13 -18.23
N GLY A 230 13.00 11.11 -18.78
CA GLY A 230 11.57 11.02 -19.10
C GLY A 230 10.65 11.80 -18.15
N GLY A 231 11.21 12.56 -17.19
CA GLY A 231 10.48 13.49 -16.33
C GLY A 231 11.00 13.59 -14.90
N GLU A 232 10.43 14.53 -14.14
CA GLU A 232 10.86 14.82 -12.75
C GLU A 232 10.34 13.80 -11.71
N PHE A 233 9.38 12.96 -12.06
CA PHE A 233 8.80 11.98 -11.14
C PHE A 233 9.37 10.60 -11.42
N CYS A 234 10.05 10.01 -10.42
CA CYS A 234 10.44 8.61 -10.49
C CYS A 234 9.25 7.75 -10.08
N HIS A 235 8.78 6.93 -11.01
CA HIS A 235 7.77 5.90 -10.77
C HIS A 235 8.46 4.59 -10.41
N PHE A 236 7.85 3.82 -9.50
CA PHE A 236 8.38 2.54 -9.04
C PHE A 236 7.26 1.67 -8.49
N TYR A 237 7.51 0.37 -8.44
CA TYR A 237 6.58 -0.59 -7.85
C TYR A 237 7.00 -0.85 -6.41
N LEU A 238 6.01 -0.86 -5.52
CA LEU A 238 6.18 -1.14 -4.10
C LEU A 238 5.48 -2.46 -3.76
N TYR A 239 6.27 -3.45 -3.36
CA TYR A 239 5.81 -4.70 -2.76
C TYR A 239 5.81 -4.55 -1.25
N LYS A 240 4.70 -4.84 -0.57
CA LYS A 240 4.60 -4.82 0.91
C LYS A 240 3.94 -6.07 1.46
N GLU A 241 4.37 -6.46 2.67
CA GLU A 241 3.84 -7.61 3.41
C GLU A 241 3.31 -7.15 4.77
N ASN A 242 2.05 -7.46 5.06
CA ASN A 242 1.42 -7.17 6.35
C ASN A 242 1.59 -5.70 6.84
N LYS A 243 1.63 -4.76 5.90
CA LYS A 243 1.87 -3.33 6.12
C LYS A 243 0.84 -2.49 5.40
N ASP A 244 0.55 -1.32 5.98
CA ASP A 244 -0.31 -0.33 5.35
C ASP A 244 0.46 0.47 4.28
N THR A 245 -0.21 0.85 3.18
CA THR A 245 0.38 1.68 2.11
C THR A 245 0.97 2.98 2.68
N MET A 246 0.26 3.61 3.61
CA MET A 246 0.67 4.86 4.26
C MET A 246 1.83 4.69 5.22
N GLU A 247 1.91 3.54 5.89
CA GLU A 247 3.04 3.17 6.73
C GLU A 247 4.32 3.10 5.88
N CYS A 248 4.25 2.43 4.72
CA CYS A 248 5.34 2.35 3.75
C CYS A 248 5.75 3.74 3.22
N ALA A 249 4.78 4.57 2.80
CA ALA A 249 5.03 5.93 2.34
C ALA A 249 5.73 6.78 3.42
N SER A 250 5.27 6.71 4.66
CA SER A 250 5.84 7.44 5.79
C SER A 250 7.27 7.01 6.12
N ILE A 251 7.58 5.71 6.02
CA ILE A 251 8.94 5.20 6.19
C ILE A 251 9.85 5.73 5.09
N LEU A 252 9.40 5.68 3.83
CA LEU A 252 10.17 6.23 2.69
C LEU A 252 10.42 7.73 2.85
N ALA A 253 9.40 8.50 3.20
CA ALA A 253 9.52 9.95 3.40
C ALA A 253 10.55 10.30 4.48
N LYS A 254 10.53 9.59 5.61
CA LYS A 254 11.51 9.76 6.70
C LYS A 254 12.94 9.42 6.26
N LEU A 255 13.14 8.29 5.58
CA LEU A 255 14.46 7.87 5.10
C LEU A 255 15.01 8.81 4.02
N LEU A 256 14.14 9.37 3.20
CA LEU A 256 14.50 10.30 2.14
C LEU A 256 14.54 11.77 2.60
N LYS A 257 14.08 12.06 3.81
CA LYS A 257 13.95 13.42 4.39
C LYS A 257 13.11 14.35 3.51
N ILE A 258 11.96 13.86 3.08
CA ILE A 258 11.00 14.59 2.25
C ILE A 258 9.62 14.62 2.92
N SER A 259 8.71 15.42 2.36
CA SER A 259 7.31 15.40 2.77
C SER A 259 6.60 14.17 2.22
N ASN A 260 5.62 13.65 2.98
CA ASN A 260 4.69 12.62 2.48
C ASN A 260 3.94 13.07 1.22
N LYS A 261 3.70 14.37 1.05
CA LYS A 261 3.02 14.94 -0.14
C LYS A 261 3.79 14.69 -1.44
N SER A 262 5.11 14.53 -1.34
CA SER A 262 5.97 14.30 -2.50
C SER A 262 5.91 12.86 -3.02
N ILE A 263 5.17 11.98 -2.33
CA ILE A 263 4.95 10.58 -2.70
C ILE A 263 3.51 10.43 -3.19
N GLY A 264 3.33 10.03 -4.44
CA GLY A 264 2.02 9.74 -5.03
C GLY A 264 1.80 8.23 -5.18
N PHE A 265 0.55 7.79 -5.05
CA PHE A 265 0.11 6.41 -5.30
C PHE A 265 -1.34 6.42 -5.76
N ALA A 266 -1.75 5.41 -6.52
CA ALA A 266 -3.09 5.38 -7.14
C ALA A 266 -4.21 4.98 -6.15
N GLY A 267 -3.88 4.23 -5.11
CA GLY A 267 -4.81 3.87 -4.05
C GLY A 267 -4.14 3.06 -2.94
N THR A 268 -4.81 2.94 -1.81
CA THR A 268 -4.36 2.10 -0.68
C THR A 268 -4.68 0.63 -0.93
N LYS A 269 -3.86 -0.29 -0.43
CA LYS A 269 -4.10 -1.74 -0.52
C LYS A 269 -4.19 -2.35 0.88
N ASP A 270 -4.86 -3.50 0.99
CA ASP A 270 -5.04 -4.22 2.26
C ASP A 270 -3.75 -4.31 3.08
N ARG A 271 -3.84 -4.01 4.38
CA ARG A 271 -2.73 -4.23 5.31
C ARG A 271 -2.39 -5.71 5.41
N ARG A 272 -3.37 -6.57 5.68
CA ARG A 272 -3.17 -8.04 5.84
C ARG A 272 -3.21 -8.70 4.46
N GLY A 273 -2.06 -8.69 3.79
CA GLY A 273 -1.82 -9.28 2.48
C GLY A 273 -0.37 -9.10 2.03
N CYS A 274 -0.02 -9.71 0.90
CA CYS A 274 1.15 -9.35 0.10
C CYS A 274 0.68 -8.53 -1.10
N THR A 275 1.08 -7.26 -1.20
CA THR A 275 0.51 -6.37 -2.21
C THR A 275 1.57 -5.65 -3.02
N VAL A 276 1.34 -5.52 -4.32
CA VAL A 276 2.16 -4.74 -5.24
C VAL A 276 1.34 -3.61 -5.84
N GLN A 277 1.87 -2.40 -5.78
CA GLN A 277 1.21 -1.21 -6.30
C GLN A 277 2.22 -0.19 -6.81
N ARG A 278 1.76 0.73 -7.65
CA ARG A 278 2.59 1.81 -8.20
C ARG A 278 2.71 2.97 -7.23
N PHE A 279 3.90 3.54 -7.20
CA PHE A 279 4.25 4.75 -6.46
C PHE A 279 5.00 5.69 -7.39
N SER A 280 4.93 6.99 -7.07
CA SER A 280 5.72 8.03 -7.71
C SER A 280 6.35 8.94 -6.66
N ILE A 281 7.50 9.52 -6.97
CA ILE A 281 8.21 10.44 -6.08
C ILE A 281 8.88 11.57 -6.85
N HIS A 282 8.66 12.80 -6.40
CA HIS A 282 9.19 13.99 -7.07
C HIS A 282 10.70 14.16 -6.84
N ARG A 283 11.47 14.29 -7.93
CA ARG A 283 12.89 14.64 -7.99
C ARG A 283 13.81 13.77 -7.12
N ILE A 284 13.50 12.48 -7.04
CA ILE A 284 14.37 11.46 -6.45
C ILE A 284 14.75 10.44 -7.51
N LYS A 285 16.06 10.26 -7.76
CA LYS A 285 16.53 9.28 -8.75
C LYS A 285 16.46 7.85 -8.21
N HIS A 286 16.26 6.88 -9.12
CA HIS A 286 16.13 5.47 -8.79
C HIS A 286 17.32 4.90 -8.02
N GLU A 287 18.55 5.41 -8.21
CA GLU A 287 19.74 4.90 -7.49
C GLU A 287 19.60 5.12 -5.98
N ARG A 288 18.98 6.23 -5.58
CA ARG A 288 18.71 6.52 -4.17
C ARG A 288 17.66 5.56 -3.62
N LEU A 289 16.62 5.25 -4.39
CA LEU A 289 15.54 4.34 -4.00
C LEU A 289 16.02 2.89 -3.89
N GLN A 290 16.67 2.35 -4.93
CA GLN A 290 17.14 0.96 -4.93
C GLN A 290 18.11 0.67 -3.77
N ASN A 291 18.91 1.66 -3.35
CA ASN A 291 19.82 1.53 -2.21
C ASN A 291 19.08 1.40 -0.87
N LEU A 292 17.85 1.94 -0.75
CA LEU A 292 17.04 1.79 0.46
C LEU A 292 16.60 0.35 0.69
N ASN A 293 16.47 -0.50 -0.34
CA ASN A 293 16.00 -1.89 -0.20
C ASN A 293 16.76 -2.70 0.86
N LYS A 294 18.01 -2.35 1.17
CA LYS A 294 18.82 -2.97 2.25
C LYS A 294 18.30 -2.67 3.66
N SER A 295 17.63 -1.52 3.84
CA SER A 295 17.10 -1.02 5.12
C SER A 295 15.58 -1.14 5.23
N LEU A 296 14.87 -1.43 4.13
CA LEU A 296 13.41 -1.60 4.15
C LEU A 296 13.03 -2.99 4.70
N TYR A 297 12.24 -2.99 5.78
CA TYR A 297 11.71 -4.20 6.42
C TYR A 297 10.22 -4.35 6.11
N GLY A 298 9.80 -5.54 5.66
CA GLY A 298 8.41 -5.86 5.31
C GLY A 298 7.90 -5.18 4.03
N PHE A 299 8.76 -4.54 3.25
CA PHE A 299 8.46 -4.06 1.90
C PHE A 299 9.74 -3.86 1.07
N LYS A 300 9.61 -3.92 -0.26
CA LYS A 300 10.67 -3.68 -1.25
C LYS A 300 10.15 -2.79 -2.38
N ILE A 301 11.08 -2.11 -3.04
CA ILE A 301 10.78 -1.23 -4.16
C ILE A 301 11.64 -1.59 -5.38
N GLY A 302 11.09 -1.43 -6.57
CA GLY A 302 11.73 -1.86 -7.82
C GLY A 302 11.00 -1.33 -9.06
N ASN A 303 11.33 -1.87 -10.23
CA ASN A 303 10.70 -1.53 -11.51
C ASN A 303 10.63 0.00 -11.74
N PHE A 304 11.80 0.64 -11.76
CA PHE A 304 11.90 2.09 -11.82
C PHE A 304 11.68 2.62 -13.25
N SER A 305 10.90 3.69 -13.36
CA SER A 305 10.73 4.49 -14.58
C SER A 305 10.60 5.97 -14.21
N TYR A 306 10.56 6.86 -15.20
CA TYR A 306 10.31 8.28 -14.97
C TYR A 306 9.15 8.78 -15.84
N SER A 307 8.46 9.81 -15.35
CA SER A 307 7.32 10.43 -16.02
C SER A 307 7.24 11.92 -15.65
N PRO A 308 6.66 12.77 -16.50
CA PRO A 308 6.44 14.18 -16.20
C PRO A 308 5.36 14.42 -15.13
N HIS A 309 4.54 13.41 -14.82
CA HIS A 309 3.39 13.56 -13.92
C HIS A 309 3.52 12.69 -12.66
N GLN A 310 3.03 13.23 -11.54
CA GLN A 310 2.86 12.47 -10.31
C GLN A 310 1.69 11.49 -10.46
N LEU A 311 1.81 10.30 -9.86
CA LEU A 311 0.71 9.37 -9.72
C LEU A 311 -0.30 9.91 -8.69
N ALA A 312 -1.54 10.09 -9.11
CA ALA A 312 -2.65 10.58 -8.29
C ALA A 312 -3.63 9.47 -7.90
N LEU A 313 -4.43 9.71 -6.86
CA LEU A 313 -5.49 8.78 -6.45
C LEU A 313 -6.50 8.55 -7.58
N GLY A 314 -7.00 7.31 -7.69
CA GLY A 314 -7.93 6.92 -8.75
C GLY A 314 -7.27 6.59 -10.10
N GLN A 315 -5.96 6.82 -10.27
CA GLN A 315 -5.24 6.49 -11.50
C GLN A 315 -4.89 5.00 -11.62
N LEU A 316 -5.87 4.11 -11.42
CA LEU A 316 -5.77 2.67 -11.62
C LEU A 316 -7.08 2.14 -12.25
N LYS A 317 -7.02 1.02 -12.98
CA LYS A 317 -8.23 0.34 -13.45
C LYS A 317 -8.82 -0.61 -12.42
N GLY A 318 -8.00 -1.13 -11.51
CA GLY A 318 -8.45 -2.15 -10.57
C GLY A 318 -7.33 -2.91 -9.87
N ASN A 319 -7.64 -4.10 -9.39
CA ASN A 319 -6.71 -4.99 -8.71
C ASN A 319 -6.94 -6.43 -9.16
N GLU A 320 -5.85 -7.13 -9.43
CA GLU A 320 -5.81 -8.58 -9.55
C GLU A 320 -5.54 -9.18 -8.18
N PHE A 321 -6.36 -10.16 -7.80
CA PHE A 321 -6.25 -10.89 -6.55
C PHE A 321 -5.84 -12.32 -6.84
N THR A 322 -4.88 -12.83 -6.08
CA THR A 322 -4.62 -14.28 -5.95
C THR A 322 -4.87 -14.68 -4.51
N ILE A 323 -5.95 -15.43 -4.28
CA ILE A 323 -6.49 -15.72 -2.95
C ILE A 323 -6.49 -17.22 -2.74
N THR A 324 -5.85 -17.66 -1.67
CA THR A 324 -5.86 -19.06 -1.22
C THR A 324 -6.96 -19.24 -0.18
N LEU A 325 -7.97 -20.02 -0.53
CA LEU A 325 -9.03 -20.48 0.36
C LEU A 325 -8.58 -21.80 1.00
N ARG A 326 -8.41 -21.85 2.32
CA ARG A 326 -7.89 -23.03 3.04
C ARG A 326 -8.99 -23.85 3.68
N ASN A 327 -8.66 -25.09 4.04
CA ASN A 327 -9.55 -26.05 4.70
C ASN A 327 -10.94 -26.10 4.05
N VAL A 328 -10.96 -26.29 2.72
CA VAL A 328 -12.17 -26.33 1.92
C VAL A 328 -12.97 -27.57 2.28
N LYS A 329 -14.20 -27.36 2.74
CA LYS A 329 -15.19 -28.40 3.01
C LYS A 329 -16.30 -28.29 1.95
N ALA A 330 -16.23 -29.16 0.95
CA ALA A 330 -17.21 -29.32 -0.12
C ALA A 330 -17.56 -30.81 -0.25
N GLU A 331 -18.76 -31.13 -0.73
CA GLU A 331 -19.23 -32.48 -0.96
C GLU A 331 -18.46 -33.17 -2.10
N ASN A 332 -18.18 -32.42 -3.17
CA ASN A 332 -17.46 -32.89 -4.34
C ASN A 332 -16.80 -31.73 -5.11
N VAL A 333 -15.99 -32.07 -6.11
CA VAL A 333 -15.26 -31.08 -6.93
C VAL A 333 -16.22 -30.31 -7.84
N GLU A 334 -17.31 -30.95 -8.26
CA GLU A 334 -18.35 -30.37 -9.11
C GLU A 334 -19.06 -29.20 -8.43
N GLN A 335 -19.30 -29.27 -7.12
CA GLN A 335 -19.84 -28.17 -6.31
C GLN A 335 -18.94 -26.94 -6.37
N ILE A 336 -17.63 -27.13 -6.16
CA ILE A 336 -16.64 -26.04 -6.24
C ILE A 336 -16.64 -25.43 -7.64
N ASN A 337 -16.56 -26.27 -8.68
CA ASN A 337 -16.53 -25.82 -10.06
C ASN A 337 -17.81 -25.07 -10.45
N THR A 338 -18.98 -25.52 -10.00
CA THR A 338 -20.27 -24.86 -10.26
C THR A 338 -20.34 -23.48 -9.61
N ALA A 339 -19.93 -23.36 -8.34
CA ALA A 339 -19.91 -22.09 -7.64
C ALA A 339 -18.93 -21.10 -8.28
N MET A 340 -17.72 -21.56 -8.63
CA MET A 340 -16.72 -20.74 -9.30
C MET A 340 -17.13 -20.33 -10.72
N GLN A 341 -17.78 -21.22 -11.47
CA GLN A 341 -18.30 -20.91 -12.81
C GLN A 341 -19.43 -19.87 -12.72
N THR A 342 -20.30 -19.96 -11.72
CA THR A 342 -21.34 -18.96 -11.46
C THR A 342 -20.74 -17.58 -11.23
N LEU A 343 -19.69 -17.46 -10.41
CA LEU A 343 -18.96 -16.19 -10.21
C LEU A 343 -18.37 -15.66 -11.52
N LYS A 344 -17.81 -16.53 -12.36
CA LYS A 344 -17.21 -16.15 -13.65
C LYS A 344 -18.24 -15.67 -14.69
N GLU A 345 -19.41 -16.30 -14.72
CA GLU A 345 -20.46 -16.01 -15.70
C GLU A 345 -21.40 -14.88 -15.25
N GLN A 346 -21.86 -14.94 -14.01
CA GLN A 346 -22.90 -14.06 -13.47
C GLN A 346 -22.36 -12.96 -12.54
N GLY A 347 -21.13 -13.10 -12.04
CA GLY A 347 -20.53 -12.13 -11.12
C GLY A 347 -21.01 -12.28 -9.68
N PHE A 348 -21.10 -11.16 -8.96
CA PHE A 348 -21.58 -11.07 -7.58
C PHE A 348 -22.32 -9.75 -7.33
N ILE A 349 -23.16 -9.69 -6.30
CA ILE A 349 -23.82 -8.43 -5.88
C ILE A 349 -22.77 -7.50 -5.31
N ASN A 350 -22.73 -6.28 -5.82
CA ASN A 350 -21.65 -5.33 -5.59
C ASN A 350 -21.80 -4.54 -4.27
N TYR A 351 -22.01 -5.27 -3.16
CA TYR A 351 -22.08 -4.70 -1.82
C TYR A 351 -20.80 -3.95 -1.42
N PHE A 352 -20.97 -2.95 -0.57
CA PHE A 352 -19.89 -2.47 0.27
C PHE A 352 -19.60 -3.53 1.33
N GLY A 353 -18.37 -4.06 1.35
CA GLY A 353 -17.97 -5.11 2.29
C GLY A 353 -17.82 -4.62 3.74
N MET A 354 -17.72 -5.56 4.69
CA MET A 354 -17.57 -5.28 6.13
C MET A 354 -16.43 -4.31 6.46
N GLN A 355 -15.39 -4.26 5.65
CA GLN A 355 -14.26 -3.34 5.80
C GLN A 355 -14.69 -1.86 5.77
N ARG A 356 -15.77 -1.53 5.04
CA ARG A 356 -16.32 -0.17 4.93
C ARG A 356 -16.96 0.31 6.24
N PHE A 357 -17.49 -0.62 7.02
CA PHE A 357 -18.20 -0.33 8.28
C PHE A 357 -17.31 -0.48 9.52
N GLY A 358 -16.03 -0.80 9.33
CA GLY A 358 -15.06 -1.03 10.39
C GLY A 358 -15.12 -2.46 10.95
N THR A 359 -14.06 -2.86 11.66
CA THR A 359 -13.92 -4.21 12.24
C THR A 359 -14.31 -4.28 13.72
N SER A 360 -14.82 -3.18 14.29
CA SER A 360 -15.11 -3.06 15.72
C SER A 360 -16.57 -3.40 16.04
N SER A 361 -16.90 -3.48 17.33
CA SER A 361 -18.29 -3.65 17.81
C SER A 361 -19.18 -2.44 17.56
N ILE A 362 -18.61 -1.32 17.13
CA ILE A 362 -19.34 -0.09 16.76
C ILE A 362 -19.08 0.18 15.29
N GLY A 363 -20.15 0.40 14.53
CA GLY A 363 -20.11 0.61 13.09
C GLY A 363 -19.68 2.03 12.78
N THR A 364 -18.87 2.19 11.73
CA THR A 364 -18.49 3.53 11.23
C THR A 364 -19.72 4.34 10.79
N HIS A 365 -20.76 3.65 10.29
CA HIS A 365 -22.01 4.25 9.82
C HIS A 365 -22.87 4.79 10.96
N ASP A 366 -22.81 4.18 12.15
CA ASP A 366 -23.52 4.67 13.35
C ASP A 366 -23.08 6.09 13.72
N ALA A 367 -21.77 6.35 13.67
CA ALA A 367 -21.23 7.70 13.86
C ALA A 367 -21.63 8.62 12.70
N GLY A 368 -21.68 8.10 11.46
CA GLY A 368 -22.17 8.82 10.28
C GLY A 368 -23.60 9.33 10.44
N ILE A 369 -24.51 8.50 10.97
CA ILE A 369 -25.91 8.88 11.25
C ILE A 369 -25.95 10.08 12.20
N LEU A 370 -25.25 9.99 13.34
CA LEU A 370 -25.23 11.04 14.35
C LEU A 370 -24.63 12.35 13.82
N LEU A 371 -23.59 12.26 12.99
CA LEU A 371 -22.98 13.42 12.32
C LEU A 371 -23.95 14.08 11.33
N LEU A 372 -24.67 13.28 10.53
CA LEU A 372 -25.68 13.79 9.60
C LEU A 372 -26.88 14.40 10.32
N GLN A 373 -27.22 13.94 11.51
CA GLN A 373 -28.23 14.54 12.37
C GLN A 373 -27.74 15.80 13.10
N SER A 374 -26.48 16.22 12.90
CA SER A 374 -25.82 17.29 13.67
C SER A 374 -25.78 17.02 15.18
N ASN A 375 -25.87 15.75 15.61
CA ASN A 375 -25.74 15.34 17.00
C ASN A 375 -24.27 15.09 17.36
N TRP A 376 -23.50 16.18 17.43
CA TRP A 376 -22.05 16.17 17.63
C TRP A 376 -21.62 15.51 18.95
N GLU A 377 -22.40 15.72 20.02
CA GLU A 377 -22.13 15.13 21.33
C GLU A 377 -22.21 13.60 21.24
N ALA A 378 -23.32 13.06 20.77
CA ALA A 378 -23.47 11.62 20.63
C ALA A 378 -22.43 11.01 19.66
N ALA A 379 -22.12 11.71 18.55
CA ALA A 379 -21.11 11.25 17.60
C ALA A 379 -19.72 11.13 18.23
N VAL A 380 -19.27 12.16 18.96
CA VAL A 380 -17.97 12.15 19.64
C VAL A 380 -17.96 11.12 20.77
N GLU A 381 -19.06 11.00 21.52
CA GLU A 381 -19.17 10.00 22.58
C GLU A 381 -19.11 8.57 22.03
N LEU A 382 -19.72 8.32 20.87
CA LEU A 382 -19.65 7.04 20.18
C LEU A 382 -18.24 6.74 19.65
N ILE A 383 -17.54 7.76 19.14
CA ILE A 383 -16.13 7.65 18.72
C ILE A 383 -15.24 7.30 19.91
N LEU A 384 -15.46 7.89 21.08
CA LEU A 384 -14.67 7.66 22.29
C LEU A 384 -15.18 6.50 23.17
N ALA A 385 -16.30 5.88 22.81
CA ALA A 385 -16.91 4.80 23.59
C ALA A 385 -15.96 3.63 23.80
N GLU A 386 -16.10 2.95 24.93
CA GLU A 386 -15.39 1.71 25.27
C GLU A 386 -15.79 0.60 24.28
N ARG A 387 -14.81 -0.13 23.76
CA ARG A 387 -15.04 -1.22 22.79
C ARG A 387 -14.26 -2.46 23.19
N LYS A 388 -14.88 -3.63 23.04
CA LYS A 388 -14.22 -4.94 23.19
C LYS A 388 -13.42 -5.27 21.91
N PHE A 389 -12.44 -6.17 22.02
CA PHE A 389 -11.59 -6.65 20.90
C PHE A 389 -10.67 -5.60 20.26
N MET A 390 -10.16 -4.66 21.06
CA MET A 390 -9.15 -3.68 20.62
C MET A 390 -7.84 -3.83 21.42
N ARG A 391 -6.81 -3.08 21.01
CA ARG A 391 -5.54 -3.01 21.76
C ARG A 391 -5.81 -2.55 23.20
N ALA A 392 -5.17 -3.23 24.17
CA ALA A 392 -5.39 -2.98 25.59
C ALA A 392 -5.26 -1.50 25.99
N GLU A 393 -4.24 -0.80 25.45
CA GLU A 393 -4.02 0.63 25.67
C GLU A 393 -5.22 1.51 25.24
N SER A 394 -5.82 1.20 24.08
CA SER A 394 -6.99 1.94 23.58
C SER A 394 -8.23 1.66 24.43
N VAL A 395 -8.41 0.41 24.88
CA VAL A 395 -9.53 0.03 25.76
C VAL A 395 -9.44 0.80 27.08
N GLU A 396 -8.26 0.84 27.69
CA GLU A 396 -8.05 1.54 28.96
C GLU A 396 -8.25 3.06 28.81
N ALA A 397 -7.73 3.67 27.75
CA ALA A 397 -7.95 5.10 27.50
C ALA A 397 -9.44 5.47 27.37
N ARG A 398 -10.24 4.60 26.73
CA ARG A 398 -11.69 4.78 26.56
C ARG A 398 -12.46 4.53 27.85
N ARG A 399 -12.01 3.58 28.68
CA ARG A 399 -12.56 3.37 30.02
C ARG A 399 -12.35 4.60 30.89
N VAL A 400 -11.13 5.15 30.89
CA VAL A 400 -10.83 6.41 31.60
C VAL A 400 -11.71 7.55 31.11
N TRP A 401 -11.92 7.69 29.80
CA TRP A 401 -12.88 8.67 29.25
C TRP A 401 -14.30 8.45 29.79
N LYS A 402 -14.80 7.22 29.75
CA LYS A 402 -16.15 6.84 30.21
C LYS A 402 -16.37 7.17 31.70
N GLU A 403 -15.39 6.89 32.55
CA GLU A 403 -15.50 7.08 34.00
C GLU A 403 -15.27 8.52 34.44
N THR A 404 -14.30 9.23 33.82
CA THR A 404 -13.83 10.53 34.33
C THR A 404 -14.26 11.72 33.48
N LYS A 405 -14.58 11.51 32.19
CA LYS A 405 -14.78 12.58 31.20
C LYS A 405 -13.65 13.62 31.16
N ASP A 406 -12.45 13.22 31.59
CA ASP A 406 -11.25 14.05 31.60
C ASP A 406 -10.43 13.77 30.33
N PRO A 407 -10.38 14.73 29.37
CA PRO A 407 -9.69 14.49 28.11
C PRO A 407 -8.17 14.40 28.28
N ALA A 408 -7.58 15.04 29.29
CA ALA A 408 -6.14 15.01 29.52
C ALA A 408 -5.68 13.64 30.03
N LYS A 409 -6.47 13.02 30.94
CA LYS A 409 -6.20 11.66 31.42
C LYS A 409 -6.37 10.63 30.30
N ALA A 410 -7.44 10.72 29.52
CA ALA A 410 -7.69 9.81 28.41
C ALA A 410 -6.61 9.94 27.31
N LEU A 411 -6.24 11.17 26.94
CA LEU A 411 -5.23 11.45 25.91
C LEU A 411 -3.85 10.87 26.24
N LYS A 412 -3.45 10.89 27.52
CA LYS A 412 -2.16 10.34 27.96
C LYS A 412 -2.03 8.83 27.66
N LEU A 413 -3.15 8.12 27.67
CA LEU A 413 -3.20 6.67 27.41
C LEU A 413 -3.58 6.35 25.96
N MET A 414 -4.20 7.28 25.24
CA MET A 414 -4.70 7.05 23.89
C MET A 414 -3.55 6.83 22.88
N PRO A 415 -3.50 5.67 22.20
CA PRO A 415 -2.49 5.42 21.18
C PRO A 415 -2.58 6.42 20.01
N ARG A 416 -1.43 6.86 19.48
CA ARG A 416 -1.38 7.83 18.36
C ARG A 416 -2.00 7.32 17.05
N ASN A 417 -2.11 6.01 16.89
CA ASN A 417 -2.75 5.41 15.71
C ASN A 417 -4.29 5.36 15.81
N CYS A 418 -4.88 5.72 16.96
CA CYS A 418 -6.30 6.02 17.10
C CYS A 418 -6.54 7.49 16.72
N VAL A 419 -6.44 7.77 15.41
CA VAL A 419 -6.31 9.14 14.88
C VAL A 419 -7.49 10.03 15.26
N ALA A 420 -8.74 9.55 15.08
CA ALA A 420 -9.93 10.34 15.41
C ALA A 420 -10.02 10.62 16.90
N GLU A 421 -9.85 9.61 17.74
CA GLU A 421 -9.95 9.71 19.18
C GLU A 421 -8.85 10.63 19.75
N TYR A 422 -7.62 10.46 19.27
CA TYR A 422 -6.49 11.28 19.67
C TYR A 422 -6.71 12.74 19.27
N ALA A 423 -7.17 13.01 18.03
CA ALA A 423 -7.42 14.37 17.56
C ALA A 423 -8.51 15.08 18.37
N VAL A 424 -9.63 14.40 18.65
CA VAL A 424 -10.72 14.94 19.47
C VAL A 424 -10.24 15.27 20.89
N LEU A 425 -9.59 14.31 21.56
CA LEU A 425 -9.10 14.51 22.92
C LEU A 425 -8.05 15.62 22.98
N GLN A 426 -7.11 15.66 22.03
CA GLN A 426 -6.10 16.70 21.93
C GLN A 426 -6.73 18.09 21.72
N ALA A 427 -7.77 18.19 20.87
CA ALA A 427 -8.49 19.44 20.64
C ALA A 427 -9.22 19.93 21.91
N MET A 428 -9.87 19.02 22.64
CA MET A 428 -10.51 19.34 23.93
C MET A 428 -9.50 19.83 24.97
N VAL A 429 -8.32 19.20 25.04
CA VAL A 429 -7.23 19.63 25.94
C VAL A 429 -6.69 21.01 25.53
N ASN A 430 -6.42 21.23 24.24
CA ASN A 430 -5.82 22.47 23.74
C ASN A 430 -6.76 23.68 23.93
N THR A 431 -8.06 23.49 23.77
CA THR A 431 -9.05 24.56 23.91
C THR A 431 -9.51 24.76 25.35
N GLY A 432 -9.30 23.77 26.23
CA GLY A 432 -9.86 23.74 27.58
C GLY A 432 -11.39 23.61 27.63
N ASN A 433 -12.05 23.40 26.48
CA ASN A 433 -13.50 23.33 26.38
C ASN A 433 -13.95 21.91 26.04
N THR A 434 -14.43 21.19 27.06
CA THR A 434 -14.87 19.80 26.94
C THR A 434 -16.30 19.64 26.40
N ARG A 435 -17.04 20.74 26.20
CA ARG A 435 -18.44 20.73 25.77
C ARG A 435 -18.63 21.12 24.30
N ASN A 436 -17.59 21.65 23.64
CA ASN A 436 -17.66 22.00 22.23
C ASN A 436 -17.31 20.80 21.33
N TYR A 437 -18.21 19.82 21.28
CA TYR A 437 -18.02 18.58 20.51
C TYR A 437 -17.87 18.81 19.02
N SER A 438 -18.58 19.80 18.45
CA SER A 438 -18.45 20.15 17.04
C SER A 438 -17.03 20.61 16.71
N ALA A 439 -16.49 21.58 17.45
CA ALA A 439 -15.12 22.04 17.23
C ALA A 439 -14.07 20.96 17.52
N ALA A 440 -14.30 20.10 18.52
CA ALA A 440 -13.40 18.99 18.80
C ALA A 440 -13.39 17.97 17.64
N PHE A 441 -14.55 17.64 17.08
CA PHE A 441 -14.63 16.77 15.91
C PHE A 441 -14.00 17.38 14.66
N GLN A 442 -14.08 18.71 14.48
CA GLN A 442 -13.44 19.41 13.36
C GLN A 442 -11.90 19.28 13.34
N ALA A 443 -11.27 18.93 14.47
CA ALA A 443 -9.84 18.62 14.52
C ALA A 443 -9.50 17.24 13.91
N VAL A 444 -10.49 16.37 13.73
CA VAL A 444 -10.29 15.09 13.04
C VAL A 444 -9.95 15.37 11.57
N PRO A 445 -8.98 14.66 10.97
CA PRO A 445 -8.61 14.87 9.57
C PRO A 445 -9.82 14.73 8.64
N ARG A 446 -9.94 15.66 7.68
CA ARG A 446 -11.10 15.76 6.76
C ARG A 446 -11.56 14.42 6.21
N ASN A 447 -10.63 13.60 5.73
CA ASN A 447 -10.95 12.35 5.07
C ASN A 447 -11.52 11.29 6.02
N LEU A 448 -11.04 11.27 7.27
CA LEU A 448 -11.60 10.40 8.30
C LEU A 448 -12.99 10.88 8.74
N ARG A 449 -13.26 12.20 8.68
CA ARG A 449 -14.60 12.74 8.92
C ARG A 449 -15.58 12.33 7.83
N LEU A 450 -15.16 12.44 6.56
CA LEU A 450 -15.93 12.01 5.40
C LEU A 450 -16.20 10.50 5.42
N LEU A 451 -15.25 9.69 5.89
CA LEU A 451 -15.42 8.24 6.01
C LEU A 451 -16.69 7.85 6.81
N TYR A 452 -16.99 8.55 7.91
CA TYR A 452 -18.19 8.27 8.70
C TYR A 452 -19.47 8.47 7.90
N VAL A 453 -19.63 9.63 7.27
CA VAL A 453 -20.83 9.98 6.51
C VAL A 453 -20.97 9.17 5.21
N HIS A 454 -19.86 8.88 4.51
CA HIS A 454 -19.88 7.99 3.35
C HIS A 454 -20.15 6.53 3.73
N SER A 455 -19.76 6.08 4.92
CA SER A 455 -20.11 4.73 5.37
C SER A 455 -21.62 4.59 5.62
N TYR A 456 -22.32 5.67 6.01
CA TYR A 456 -23.78 5.67 6.06
C TYR A 456 -24.42 5.61 4.66
N GLN A 457 -23.89 6.34 3.67
CA GLN A 457 -24.30 6.16 2.27
C GLN A 457 -24.16 4.70 1.81
N SER A 458 -23.03 4.08 2.11
CA SER A 458 -22.78 2.66 1.82
C SER A 458 -23.77 1.73 2.52
N TYR A 459 -24.14 2.03 3.77
CA TYR A 459 -25.11 1.26 4.56
C TYR A 459 -26.50 1.31 3.93
N VAL A 460 -26.98 2.50 3.60
CA VAL A 460 -28.28 2.67 2.92
C VAL A 460 -28.27 1.99 1.56
N TRP A 461 -27.18 2.13 0.79
CA TRP A 461 -27.05 1.49 -0.52
C TRP A 461 -27.13 -0.05 -0.43
N ASN A 462 -26.44 -0.66 0.56
CA ASN A 462 -26.50 -2.10 0.78
C ASN A 462 -27.93 -2.58 1.11
N LEU A 463 -28.64 -1.88 2.00
CA LEU A 463 -30.02 -2.22 2.34
C LEU A 463 -30.96 -2.11 1.12
N VAL A 464 -30.83 -1.03 0.36
CA VAL A 464 -31.67 -0.81 -0.82
C VAL A 464 -31.38 -1.83 -1.93
N VAL A 465 -30.12 -2.17 -2.20
CA VAL A 465 -29.80 -3.16 -3.24
C VAL A 465 -30.34 -4.55 -2.87
N SER A 466 -30.29 -4.91 -1.58
CA SER A 466 -30.91 -6.14 -1.09
C SER A 466 -32.42 -6.14 -1.33
N GLU A 467 -33.10 -5.04 -1.02
CA GLU A 467 -34.53 -4.89 -1.26
C GLU A 467 -34.88 -4.91 -2.75
N ARG A 468 -34.10 -4.23 -3.59
CA ARG A 468 -34.24 -4.23 -5.06
C ARG A 468 -34.10 -5.64 -5.64
N ILE A 469 -33.13 -6.42 -5.18
CA ILE A 469 -32.91 -7.79 -5.67
C ILE A 469 -34.01 -8.72 -5.17
N LYS A 470 -34.43 -8.59 -3.91
CA LYS A 470 -35.53 -9.38 -3.34
C LYS A 470 -36.86 -9.14 -4.06
N ASN A 471 -37.17 -7.90 -4.40
CA ASN A 471 -38.47 -7.54 -4.97
C ASN A 471 -38.56 -7.82 -6.48
N PHE A 472 -37.47 -7.62 -7.23
CA PHE A 472 -37.49 -7.64 -8.70
C PHE A 472 -36.53 -8.65 -9.33
N GLY A 473 -35.68 -9.30 -8.53
CA GLY A 473 -34.67 -10.25 -9.00
C GLY A 473 -33.58 -9.62 -9.88
N LEU A 474 -32.90 -10.47 -10.66
CA LEU A 474 -31.74 -10.11 -11.49
C LEU A 474 -32.11 -9.70 -12.92
N LYS A 475 -33.28 -9.07 -13.10
CA LYS A 475 -33.71 -8.54 -14.40
C LYS A 475 -33.80 -7.02 -14.35
N PRO A 476 -33.45 -6.30 -15.42
CA PRO A 476 -33.81 -4.89 -15.58
C PRO A 476 -35.34 -4.72 -15.48
N VAL A 477 -35.78 -3.68 -14.79
CA VAL A 477 -37.20 -3.31 -14.71
C VAL A 477 -37.40 -1.84 -15.05
N VAL A 478 -38.63 -1.48 -15.42
CA VAL A 478 -38.99 -0.09 -15.69
C VAL A 478 -38.70 0.77 -14.45
N GLY A 479 -38.12 1.94 -14.67
CA GLY A 479 -37.73 2.86 -13.60
C GLY A 479 -36.33 2.63 -13.02
N ASP A 480 -35.63 1.54 -13.37
CA ASP A 480 -34.22 1.37 -13.04
C ASP A 480 -33.34 2.44 -13.71
N LEU A 481 -32.14 2.64 -13.18
CA LEU A 481 -31.18 3.61 -13.69
C LEU A 481 -30.02 2.93 -14.40
N VAL A 482 -29.58 3.52 -15.50
CA VAL A 482 -28.35 3.13 -16.22
C VAL A 482 -27.50 4.37 -16.47
N LEU A 483 -26.17 4.22 -16.45
CA LEU A 483 -25.26 5.32 -16.77
C LEU A 483 -25.37 5.69 -18.25
N VAL A 484 -25.36 6.98 -18.56
CA VAL A 484 -25.25 7.48 -19.94
C VAL A 484 -23.77 7.56 -20.29
N GLU A 485 -23.36 6.84 -21.32
CA GLU A 485 -22.01 7.00 -21.88
C GLU A 485 -21.91 8.40 -22.51
N GLU A 486 -21.15 9.30 -21.87
CA GLU A 486 -20.76 10.54 -22.52
C GLU A 486 -19.61 10.22 -23.49
N GLU A 487 -19.74 10.64 -24.76
CA GLU A 487 -18.63 10.58 -25.72
C GLU A 487 -17.41 11.27 -25.10
N LYS A 488 -16.32 10.52 -24.95
CA LYS A 488 -15.05 11.05 -24.45
C LYS A 488 -14.58 12.12 -25.41
N VAL A 489 -14.76 13.39 -25.05
CA VAL A 489 -14.05 14.49 -25.70
C VAL A 489 -12.58 14.32 -25.35
N GLU A 490 -11.78 13.93 -26.34
CA GLU A 490 -10.32 13.83 -26.22
C GLU A 490 -9.75 15.13 -25.62
N GLY A 491 -9.04 15.02 -24.49
CA GLY A 491 -8.29 16.13 -23.90
C GLY A 491 -8.76 16.64 -22.53
N LYS A 492 -9.80 16.06 -21.92
CA LYS A 492 -10.06 16.24 -20.48
C LYS A 492 -10.03 14.89 -19.79
N THR A 493 -9.00 14.66 -18.98
CA THR A 493 -9.00 13.61 -17.97
C THR A 493 -10.23 13.83 -17.09
N GLN A 494 -11.22 12.95 -17.22
CA GLN A 494 -12.23 12.81 -16.18
C GLN A 494 -11.49 12.32 -14.94
N ASP A 495 -11.19 13.25 -14.04
CA ASP A 495 -10.83 12.93 -12.67
C ASP A 495 -12.08 12.29 -12.05
N VAL A 496 -12.21 10.98 -12.21
CA VAL A 496 -13.14 10.21 -11.38
C VAL A 496 -12.55 10.26 -9.99
N VAL A 497 -12.96 11.26 -9.22
CA VAL A 497 -12.62 11.34 -7.80
C VAL A 497 -13.27 10.13 -7.16
N ASP A 498 -12.43 9.16 -6.80
CA ASP A 498 -12.83 7.96 -6.08
C ASP A 498 -13.18 8.35 -4.64
N GLU A 499 -14.40 8.87 -4.42
CA GLU A 499 -14.95 9.17 -3.09
C GLU A 499 -15.05 7.90 -2.20
N GLU A 500 -14.76 6.71 -2.74
CA GLU A 500 -14.87 5.43 -2.05
C GLU A 500 -13.56 4.94 -1.42
N ALA A 501 -12.40 5.53 -1.72
CA ALA A 501 -11.16 5.22 -0.99
C ALA A 501 -11.17 5.91 0.40
N PRO A 502 -10.94 5.19 1.52
CA PRO A 502 -10.61 5.87 2.76
C PRO A 502 -9.24 6.53 2.56
N GLU A 503 -9.24 7.81 2.20
CA GLU A 503 -8.02 8.60 2.08
C GLU A 503 -7.42 8.82 3.48
N LEU A 504 -6.75 7.81 4.05
CA LEU A 504 -6.03 7.98 5.30
C LEU A 504 -4.83 8.91 5.11
N GLU A 505 -4.83 9.98 5.91
CA GLU A 505 -3.77 10.97 6.14
C GLU A 505 -2.42 10.75 5.44
N THR A 506 -2.31 11.05 4.13
CA THR A 506 -1.18 11.91 3.74
C THR A 506 -1.69 13.30 3.99
N SER A 507 -1.01 14.05 4.85
CA SER A 507 -1.26 15.47 5.08
C SER A 507 -0.99 16.24 3.79
N THR A 508 -1.90 16.18 2.82
CA THR A 508 -2.03 17.03 1.64
C THR A 508 -2.81 18.28 2.04
N MET A 509 -2.18 19.17 2.79
CA MET A 509 -2.54 20.60 2.67
C MET A 509 -2.15 21.05 1.26
N HIS A 510 -2.92 20.67 0.25
CA HIS A 510 -3.06 21.49 -0.94
C HIS A 510 -4.11 22.54 -0.57
N ASN A 511 -3.63 23.73 -0.19
CA ASN A 511 -4.43 24.94 -0.29
C ASN A 511 -4.62 25.25 -1.79
N ASN A 512 -5.36 24.39 -2.48
CA ASN A 512 -5.90 24.75 -3.78
C ASN A 512 -7.38 25.08 -3.53
N ASP A 513 -7.66 26.39 -3.49
CA ASP A 513 -8.99 26.99 -3.67
C ASP A 513 -9.55 26.73 -5.10
N ALA A 514 -9.21 25.59 -5.71
CA ALA A 514 -9.82 25.13 -6.94
C ALA A 514 -11.08 24.33 -6.56
N PRO A 515 -12.26 24.69 -7.08
CA PRO A 515 -13.46 23.92 -6.81
C PRO A 515 -13.27 22.50 -7.34
N VAL A 516 -13.36 21.50 -6.46
CA VAL A 516 -13.55 20.11 -6.86
C VAL A 516 -14.90 20.06 -7.56
N VAL A 517 -14.89 20.10 -8.89
CA VAL A 517 -16.09 19.95 -9.71
C VAL A 517 -16.40 18.45 -9.72
N SER A 518 -17.15 17.99 -8.71
CA SER A 518 -17.74 16.65 -8.69
C SER A 518 -18.83 16.62 -9.77
N THR A 519 -18.50 16.16 -10.98
CA THR A 519 -19.54 15.88 -11.98
C THR A 519 -20.12 14.51 -11.69
N VAL A 520 -21.21 14.48 -10.93
CA VAL A 520 -22.00 13.26 -10.77
C VAL A 520 -22.39 12.74 -12.17
N PRO A 521 -22.12 11.46 -12.50
CA PRO A 521 -22.42 10.92 -13.83
C PRO A 521 -23.90 11.05 -14.18
N LYS A 522 -24.21 11.32 -15.45
CA LYS A 522 -25.60 11.37 -15.92
C LYS A 522 -26.17 9.95 -16.01
N VAL A 523 -27.43 9.82 -15.61
CA VAL A 523 -28.19 8.57 -15.70
C VAL A 523 -29.42 8.71 -16.57
N LYS A 524 -29.81 7.59 -17.17
CA LYS A 524 -31.08 7.41 -17.87
C LYS A 524 -31.97 6.50 -17.02
N ILE A 525 -33.24 6.85 -16.93
CA ILE A 525 -34.28 6.02 -16.33
C ILE A 525 -34.86 5.12 -17.41
N LEU A 526 -34.89 3.81 -17.18
CA LEU A 526 -35.40 2.85 -18.16
C LEU A 526 -36.92 2.96 -18.33
N THR A 527 -37.36 3.03 -19.59
CA THR A 527 -38.77 2.96 -19.98
C THR A 527 -39.18 1.51 -20.30
N GLN A 528 -40.46 1.27 -20.55
CA GLN A 528 -40.94 -0.05 -20.99
C GLN A 528 -40.28 -0.47 -22.31
N GLU A 529 -40.13 0.45 -23.27
CA GLU A 529 -39.46 0.21 -24.55
C GLU A 529 -37.99 -0.20 -24.37
N ASP A 530 -37.27 0.40 -23.41
CA ASP A 530 -35.88 0.06 -23.12
C ASP A 530 -35.74 -1.36 -22.56
N VAL A 531 -36.65 -1.77 -21.68
CA VAL A 531 -36.67 -3.11 -21.09
C VAL A 531 -37.02 -4.14 -22.17
N ASP A 532 -38.03 -3.87 -22.99
CA ASP A 532 -38.48 -4.76 -24.07
C ASP A 532 -37.44 -4.89 -25.18
N SER A 533 -36.59 -3.87 -25.38
CA SER A 533 -35.50 -3.90 -26.37
C SER A 533 -34.41 -4.93 -26.06
N GLY A 534 -34.31 -5.38 -24.80
CA GLY A 534 -33.24 -6.26 -24.34
C GLY A 534 -31.83 -5.66 -24.39
N LYS A 535 -31.71 -4.34 -24.64
CA LYS A 535 -30.43 -3.63 -24.75
C LYS A 535 -29.63 -3.63 -23.45
N TYR A 536 -30.32 -3.57 -22.31
CA TYR A 536 -29.72 -3.45 -20.99
C TYR A 536 -29.77 -4.78 -20.24
N THR A 537 -28.75 -5.03 -19.44
CA THR A 537 -28.65 -6.21 -18.57
C THR A 537 -28.57 -5.79 -17.10
N ILE A 538 -28.61 -6.75 -16.19
CA ILE A 538 -28.44 -6.48 -14.76
C ILE A 538 -27.07 -5.83 -14.42
N HIS A 539 -26.07 -6.01 -15.29
CA HIS A 539 -24.72 -5.43 -15.15
C HIS A 539 -24.64 -3.94 -15.49
N ASP A 540 -25.69 -3.39 -16.09
CA ASP A 540 -25.79 -1.98 -16.48
C ASP A 540 -26.57 -1.16 -15.44
N ILE A 541 -27.34 -1.84 -14.60
CA ILE A 541 -28.19 -1.20 -13.59
C ILE A 541 -27.33 -0.61 -12.48
N VAL A 542 -27.60 0.65 -12.16
CA VAL A 542 -26.98 1.38 -11.05
C VAL A 542 -28.03 1.82 -10.03
N LEU A 543 -27.59 1.92 -8.78
CA LEU A 543 -28.34 2.55 -7.71
C LEU A 543 -27.53 3.71 -7.12
N PRO A 544 -28.19 4.81 -6.73
CA PRO A 544 -27.50 5.97 -6.21
C PRO A 544 -27.11 5.80 -4.73
N THR A 545 -25.96 6.31 -4.31
CA THR A 545 -25.72 6.60 -2.90
C THR A 545 -26.46 7.90 -2.52
N PRO A 546 -27.18 7.97 -1.38
CA PRO A 546 -28.00 9.14 -1.04
C PRO A 546 -27.22 10.46 -1.08
N GLY A 547 -27.74 11.48 -1.75
CA GLY A 547 -27.04 12.75 -1.94
C GLY A 547 -27.89 13.84 -2.58
N THR A 548 -27.31 15.02 -2.73
CA THR A 548 -27.98 16.24 -3.19
C THR A 548 -28.07 16.37 -4.72
N GLU A 549 -27.21 15.71 -5.48
CA GLU A 549 -27.07 15.87 -6.94
C GLU A 549 -27.37 14.56 -7.71
N ILE A 550 -28.21 13.69 -7.16
CA ILE A 550 -28.56 12.38 -7.72
C ILE A 550 -30.03 12.29 -8.15
N GLN A 551 -30.32 11.35 -9.03
CA GLN A 551 -31.65 10.91 -9.39
C GLN A 551 -31.92 9.54 -8.78
N TYR A 552 -33.10 9.39 -8.18
CA TYR A 552 -33.56 8.12 -7.66
C TYR A 552 -34.32 7.32 -8.73
N PRO A 553 -34.34 5.97 -8.65
CA PRO A 553 -35.16 5.13 -9.52
C PRO A 553 -36.64 5.57 -9.50
N LYS A 554 -37.36 5.33 -10.60
CA LYS A 554 -38.82 5.58 -10.69
C LYS A 554 -39.64 4.30 -10.55
N ASN A 555 -39.24 3.45 -9.61
CA ASN A 555 -39.96 2.23 -9.20
C ASN A 555 -39.97 2.14 -7.66
N ASP A 556 -40.50 1.05 -7.12
CA ASP A 556 -40.67 0.86 -5.67
C ASP A 556 -39.35 0.94 -4.88
N THR A 557 -38.21 0.77 -5.54
CA THR A 557 -36.87 0.98 -4.94
C THR A 557 -36.68 2.39 -4.40
N LYS A 558 -37.38 3.40 -4.94
CA LYS A 558 -37.36 4.76 -4.37
C LYS A 558 -37.96 4.80 -2.97
N GLN A 559 -39.02 4.03 -2.72
CA GLN A 559 -39.69 3.99 -1.43
C GLN A 559 -38.78 3.34 -0.38
N ALA A 560 -38.00 2.32 -0.77
CA ALA A 560 -36.98 1.72 0.09
C ALA A 560 -36.02 2.76 0.68
N TYR A 561 -35.50 3.71 -0.12
CA TYR A 561 -34.66 4.80 0.40
C TYR A 561 -35.36 5.63 1.47
N VAL A 562 -36.63 5.97 1.23
CA VAL A 562 -37.43 6.77 2.16
C VAL A 562 -37.63 6.02 3.46
N ASP A 563 -38.06 4.76 3.39
CA ASP A 563 -38.39 3.94 4.56
C ASP A 563 -37.15 3.58 5.39
N ILE A 564 -36.02 3.30 4.74
CA ILE A 564 -34.75 3.00 5.41
C ILE A 564 -34.24 4.23 6.14
N MET A 565 -34.10 5.37 5.45
CA MET A 565 -33.52 6.58 6.06
C MET A 565 -34.44 7.24 7.09
N ALA A 566 -35.75 7.08 6.96
CA ALA A 566 -36.71 7.57 7.94
C ALA A 566 -36.52 6.93 9.32
N LYS A 567 -36.07 5.66 9.39
CA LYS A 567 -35.72 4.99 10.67
C LYS A 567 -34.61 5.74 11.41
N ASP A 568 -33.69 6.34 10.65
CA ASP A 568 -32.59 7.13 11.16
C ASP A 568 -32.92 8.63 11.23
N SER A 569 -34.20 9.02 11.10
CA SER A 569 -34.62 10.44 11.09
C SER A 569 -33.91 11.29 10.03
N LEU A 570 -33.56 10.68 8.89
CA LEU A 570 -32.90 11.34 7.76
C LEU A 570 -33.80 11.26 6.51
N ASN A 571 -33.71 12.27 5.65
CA ASN A 571 -34.50 12.34 4.41
C ASN A 571 -33.58 12.17 3.19
N PRO A 572 -33.81 11.18 2.30
CA PRO A 572 -33.02 11.00 1.09
C PRO A 572 -33.03 12.22 0.16
N PHE A 573 -34.08 13.03 0.18
CA PHE A 573 -34.23 14.21 -0.68
C PHE A 573 -33.70 15.51 -0.04
N ASP A 574 -33.22 15.46 1.21
CA ASP A 574 -32.61 16.58 1.91
C ASP A 574 -31.30 16.16 2.60
N MET A 575 -30.23 16.15 1.80
CA MET A 575 -28.88 15.76 2.22
C MET A 575 -27.96 16.97 2.46
N TYR A 576 -28.49 18.20 2.48
CA TYR A 576 -27.72 19.39 2.84
C TYR A 576 -27.51 19.48 4.36
N ARG A 577 -26.31 19.88 4.77
CA ARG A 577 -25.93 20.02 6.19
C ARG A 577 -25.34 21.39 6.45
N SER A 578 -25.52 21.88 7.67
CA SER A 578 -24.98 23.17 8.12
C SER A 578 -23.46 23.24 7.95
N VAL A 579 -22.80 22.12 8.19
CA VAL A 579 -21.39 21.92 7.87
C VAL A 579 -21.29 21.44 6.41
N ARG A 580 -20.90 22.35 5.52
CA ARG A 580 -20.88 22.14 4.06
C ARG A 580 -20.14 20.87 3.64
N GLU A 581 -19.02 20.57 4.28
CA GLU A 581 -18.22 19.36 4.01
C GLU A 581 -18.94 18.04 4.33
N LEU A 582 -19.98 18.05 5.18
CA LEU A 582 -20.81 16.87 5.44
C LEU A 582 -22.02 16.79 4.51
N SER A 583 -22.21 17.76 3.61
CA SER A 583 -23.24 17.70 2.57
C SER A 583 -22.77 16.77 1.47
N LEU A 584 -23.49 15.68 1.25
CA LEU A 584 -23.09 14.64 0.32
C LEU A 584 -23.75 14.89 -1.04
N THR A 585 -22.96 14.92 -2.11
CA THR A 585 -23.46 15.04 -3.50
C THR A 585 -24.13 13.74 -3.95
N GLY A 586 -23.59 12.60 -3.52
CA GLY A 586 -24.05 11.28 -3.95
C GLY A 586 -23.37 10.84 -5.25
N ASN A 587 -23.45 9.55 -5.56
CA ASN A 587 -22.87 8.95 -6.77
C ASN A 587 -23.69 7.73 -7.19
N TYR A 588 -23.36 7.09 -8.31
CA TYR A 588 -24.04 5.88 -8.78
C TYR A 588 -23.10 4.68 -8.74
N ARG A 589 -23.64 3.56 -8.26
CA ARG A 589 -22.90 2.29 -8.15
C ARG A 589 -23.68 1.18 -8.83
N LYS A 590 -22.99 0.37 -9.65
CA LYS A 590 -23.54 -0.83 -10.27
C LYS A 590 -23.97 -1.84 -9.22
N ILE A 591 -25.16 -2.44 -9.38
CA ILE A 591 -25.70 -3.39 -8.40
C ILE A 591 -25.05 -4.78 -8.49
N VAL A 592 -24.64 -5.19 -9.69
CA VAL A 592 -23.93 -6.45 -9.93
C VAL A 592 -22.60 -6.14 -10.61
N TYR A 593 -21.54 -6.76 -10.13
CA TYR A 593 -20.22 -6.66 -10.74
C TYR A 593 -19.76 -8.03 -11.25
N ARG A 594 -19.24 -8.05 -12.48
CA ARG A 594 -18.65 -9.25 -13.08
C ARG A 594 -17.13 -9.09 -13.14
N PRO A 595 -16.35 -9.95 -12.47
CA PRO A 595 -14.89 -9.93 -12.58
C PRO A 595 -14.44 -10.13 -14.03
N SER A 596 -13.39 -9.41 -14.46
CA SER A 596 -12.89 -9.50 -15.84
C SER A 596 -12.13 -10.79 -16.11
N THR A 597 -11.49 -11.34 -15.08
CA THR A 597 -10.76 -12.61 -15.14
C THR A 597 -11.11 -13.41 -13.90
N VAL A 598 -11.39 -14.70 -14.08
CA VAL A 598 -11.60 -15.67 -12.99
C VAL A 598 -10.99 -17.01 -13.41
N SER A 599 -10.07 -17.52 -12.62
CA SER A 599 -9.53 -18.88 -12.71
C SER A 599 -9.32 -19.45 -11.32
N TRP A 600 -9.38 -20.77 -11.18
CA TRP A 600 -9.14 -21.43 -9.91
C TRP A 600 -8.38 -22.73 -10.10
N GLU A 601 -7.63 -23.11 -9.07
CA GLU A 601 -6.89 -24.36 -8.98
C GLU A 601 -7.22 -25.02 -7.64
N ILE A 602 -7.59 -26.30 -7.66
CA ILE A 602 -7.79 -27.10 -6.45
C ILE A 602 -6.44 -27.71 -6.07
N VAL A 603 -5.99 -27.42 -4.86
CA VAL A 603 -4.69 -27.82 -4.34
C VAL A 603 -4.89 -28.66 -3.09
N LYS A 604 -4.11 -29.73 -2.96
CA LYS A 604 -4.06 -30.55 -1.74
C LYS A 604 -2.82 -30.16 -0.93
N TYR A 605 -2.95 -30.12 0.40
CA TYR A 605 -1.87 -29.73 1.31
C TYR A 605 -2.02 -30.44 2.67
N SER A 606 -0.93 -30.53 3.44
CA SER A 606 -0.93 -31.18 4.76
C SER A 606 -0.63 -30.22 5.91
N ASP A 607 0.04 -29.10 5.65
CA ASP A 607 0.48 -28.13 6.66
C ASP A 607 -0.15 -26.75 6.41
N GLY A 608 -1.00 -26.31 7.34
CA GLY A 608 -1.70 -25.02 7.28
C GLY A 608 -0.80 -23.80 7.47
N ASP A 609 0.39 -23.96 8.04
CA ASP A 609 1.34 -22.87 8.28
C ASP A 609 2.30 -22.66 7.10
N LYS A 610 2.37 -23.61 6.16
CA LYS A 610 3.14 -23.46 4.91
C LYS A 610 2.41 -22.61 3.88
N GLN A 611 3.17 -21.77 3.20
CA GLN A 611 2.67 -20.92 2.11
C GLN A 611 2.39 -21.75 0.85
N LEU A 612 1.20 -21.61 0.26
CA LEU A 612 0.80 -22.40 -0.92
C LEU A 612 1.03 -21.69 -2.25
N VAL A 613 1.20 -20.37 -2.27
CA VAL A 613 1.39 -19.56 -3.49
C VAL A 613 2.64 -18.71 -3.32
N ARG A 614 3.51 -18.65 -4.34
CA ARG A 614 4.71 -17.81 -4.31
C ARG A 614 4.33 -16.33 -4.49
N THR A 615 4.96 -15.46 -3.71
CA THR A 615 4.86 -14.01 -3.87
C THR A 615 5.85 -13.51 -4.92
N ASP A 616 5.65 -12.29 -5.43
CA ASP A 616 6.61 -11.63 -6.32
C ASP A 616 8.04 -11.59 -5.74
N LEU A 617 8.16 -11.42 -4.42
CA LEU A 617 9.45 -11.40 -3.74
C LEU A 617 10.11 -12.78 -3.73
N ASP A 618 9.33 -13.85 -3.52
CA ASP A 618 9.83 -15.23 -3.56
C ASP A 618 10.36 -15.58 -4.96
N LEU A 619 9.59 -15.20 -5.99
CA LEU A 619 9.95 -15.37 -7.40
C LEU A 619 11.24 -14.59 -7.75
N LEU A 620 11.37 -13.36 -7.25
CA LEU A 620 12.53 -12.51 -7.47
C LEU A 620 13.81 -13.01 -6.82
N MET A 621 13.72 -13.48 -5.58
CA MET A 621 14.88 -13.92 -4.83
C MET A 621 15.34 -15.33 -5.23
N ASN A 622 14.62 -15.99 -6.15
CA ASN A 622 14.76 -17.41 -6.48
C ASN A 622 14.96 -18.25 -5.20
N THR A 623 14.23 -17.86 -4.15
CA THR A 623 14.36 -18.54 -2.87
C THR A 623 13.74 -19.91 -3.03
N ASN A 624 14.39 -20.94 -2.47
CA ASN A 624 13.83 -22.28 -2.30
C ASN A 624 12.67 -22.27 -1.29
N VAL A 625 11.83 -21.23 -1.28
CA VAL A 625 10.46 -21.35 -0.78
C VAL A 625 9.75 -22.18 -1.84
N GLU A 626 9.90 -23.50 -1.72
CA GLU A 626 8.93 -24.42 -2.28
C GLU A 626 7.57 -23.94 -1.76
N ALA A 627 6.65 -23.60 -2.66
CA ALA A 627 5.26 -23.52 -2.28
C ALA A 627 4.97 -24.86 -1.57
N GLY A 628 4.58 -24.81 -0.29
CA GLY A 628 4.51 -25.99 0.56
C GLY A 628 3.82 -27.13 -0.17
N GLU A 629 4.38 -28.34 -0.07
CA GLU A 629 4.02 -29.54 -0.84
C GLU A 629 2.57 -29.50 -1.35
N ARG A 630 2.41 -28.99 -2.59
CA ARG A 630 1.18 -29.15 -3.37
C ARG A 630 1.18 -30.61 -3.85
N GLY A 631 0.98 -31.54 -2.92
CA GLY A 631 1.04 -32.98 -3.17
C GLY A 631 -0.34 -33.53 -3.44
N GLN A 632 -0.48 -34.50 -4.35
CA GLN A 632 -1.78 -35.13 -4.68
C GLN A 632 -2.44 -35.80 -3.46
N ASP A 633 -1.66 -36.16 -2.43
CA ASP A 633 -2.08 -36.90 -1.23
C ASP A 633 -2.19 -36.05 0.06
N GLY A 634 -2.36 -34.73 -0.06
CA GLY A 634 -2.52 -33.86 1.11
C GLY A 634 -3.82 -34.11 1.89
N ALA A 635 -3.73 -34.05 3.23
CA ALA A 635 -4.88 -34.28 4.13
C ALA A 635 -5.99 -33.22 4.01
N PHE A 636 -5.63 -32.00 3.58
CA PHE A 636 -6.52 -30.86 3.46
C PHE A 636 -6.62 -30.38 2.01
N THR A 637 -7.71 -29.70 1.70
CA THR A 637 -7.97 -29.13 0.37
C THR A 637 -7.97 -27.61 0.47
N ALA A 638 -7.30 -26.95 -0.47
CA ALA A 638 -7.33 -25.52 -0.68
C ALA A 638 -7.78 -25.21 -2.11
N ILE A 639 -8.27 -23.99 -2.33
CA ILE A 639 -8.53 -23.46 -3.67
C ILE A 639 -7.73 -22.18 -3.83
N VAL A 640 -6.91 -22.11 -4.86
CA VAL A 640 -6.23 -20.86 -5.27
C VAL A 640 -7.10 -20.20 -6.31
N VAL A 641 -7.76 -19.11 -5.94
CA VAL A 641 -8.61 -18.31 -6.82
C VAL A 641 -7.82 -17.11 -7.31
N LYS A 642 -7.78 -16.92 -8.63
CA LYS A 642 -7.26 -15.72 -9.27
C LYS A 642 -8.40 -14.95 -9.91
N LEU A 643 -8.57 -13.68 -9.54
CA LEU A 643 -9.64 -12.85 -10.08
C LEU A 643 -9.26 -11.37 -10.19
N ALA A 644 -9.74 -10.68 -11.23
CA ALA A 644 -9.48 -9.26 -11.45
C ALA A 644 -10.76 -8.44 -11.24
N LEU A 645 -10.68 -7.41 -10.39
CA LEU A 645 -11.78 -6.50 -10.08
C LEU A 645 -11.39 -5.07 -10.40
N GLY A 646 -12.38 -4.26 -10.76
CA GLY A 646 -12.23 -2.83 -10.96
C GLY A 646 -11.97 -2.05 -9.66
N THR A 647 -11.92 -0.73 -9.77
CA THR A 647 -11.88 0.15 -8.60
C THR A 647 -13.12 0.01 -7.74
N SER A 648 -12.92 0.20 -6.43
CA SER A 648 -13.98 0.27 -5.44
C SER A 648 -14.87 -0.99 -5.37
N GLN A 649 -14.32 -2.15 -5.77
CA GLN A 649 -14.91 -3.48 -5.65
C GLN A 649 -14.28 -4.26 -4.49
N TYR A 650 -15.07 -5.10 -3.81
CA TYR A 650 -14.61 -5.85 -2.64
C TYR A 650 -14.43 -7.33 -2.97
N ALA A 651 -13.19 -7.83 -2.95
CA ALA A 651 -12.90 -9.25 -3.18
C ALA A 651 -13.63 -10.18 -2.20
N THR A 652 -13.85 -9.74 -0.96
CA THR A 652 -14.64 -10.50 0.01
C THR A 652 -16.09 -10.72 -0.44
N MET A 653 -16.69 -9.81 -1.20
CA MET A 653 -18.06 -9.99 -1.72
C MET A 653 -18.11 -10.99 -2.89
N ALA A 654 -17.06 -11.03 -3.72
CA ALA A 654 -16.89 -12.08 -4.72
C ALA A 654 -16.73 -13.47 -4.07
N LEU A 655 -15.92 -13.57 -3.02
CA LEU A 655 -15.75 -14.82 -2.26
C LEU A 655 -17.03 -15.22 -1.52
N ARG A 656 -17.75 -14.25 -0.95
CA ARG A 656 -19.05 -14.47 -0.29
C ARG A 656 -20.03 -15.17 -1.25
N GLU A 657 -20.09 -14.72 -2.51
CA GLU A 657 -20.98 -15.32 -3.52
C GLU A 657 -20.69 -16.79 -3.76
N VAL A 658 -19.42 -17.20 -3.74
CA VAL A 658 -19.00 -18.59 -3.95
C VAL A 658 -19.19 -19.44 -2.68
N LEU A 659 -18.81 -18.89 -1.53
CA LEU A 659 -18.78 -19.64 -0.28
C LEU A 659 -20.14 -19.71 0.43
N LYS A 660 -21.06 -18.77 0.13
CA LYS A 660 -22.37 -18.65 0.76
C LYS A 660 -22.31 -18.60 2.30
N MET A 661 -21.29 -17.90 2.82
CA MET A 661 -21.00 -17.77 4.25
C MET A 661 -20.57 -16.35 4.59
N ASP A 662 -20.63 -16.00 5.87
CA ASP A 662 -20.20 -14.70 6.37
C ASP A 662 -18.68 -14.50 6.19
N THR A 663 -18.29 -13.37 5.63
CA THR A 663 -16.90 -13.00 5.32
C THR A 663 -16.30 -11.98 6.29
N SER A 664 -17.00 -11.66 7.38
CA SER A 664 -16.50 -10.77 8.43
C SER A 664 -15.23 -11.30 9.08
N SER A 665 -14.36 -10.39 9.51
CA SER A 665 -13.07 -10.74 10.11
C SER A 665 -13.21 -11.61 11.36
N ASN A 666 -14.27 -11.41 12.14
CA ASN A 666 -14.52 -12.15 13.37
C ASN A 666 -14.98 -13.57 13.09
N PHE A 667 -15.86 -13.74 12.10
CA PHE A 667 -16.29 -15.07 11.66
C PHE A 667 -15.10 -15.88 11.12
N GLN A 668 -14.30 -15.26 10.25
CA GLN A 668 -13.10 -15.90 9.68
C GLN A 668 -12.03 -16.20 10.74
N ALA A 669 -11.84 -15.31 11.73
CA ALA A 669 -10.95 -15.57 12.86
C ALA A 669 -11.42 -16.75 13.72
N ALA A 670 -12.73 -16.86 13.98
CA ALA A 670 -13.31 -17.98 14.71
C ALA A 670 -13.15 -19.30 13.94
N MET A 671 -13.34 -19.30 12.62
CA MET A 671 -13.06 -20.47 11.78
C MET A 671 -11.59 -20.85 11.80
N THR A 672 -10.70 -19.86 11.67
CA THR A 672 -9.24 -20.07 11.74
C THR A 672 -8.80 -20.61 13.10
N ALA A 673 -9.49 -20.29 14.19
CA ALA A 673 -9.21 -20.82 15.52
C ALA A 673 -9.70 -22.27 15.70
N LYS A 674 -10.76 -22.66 14.99
CA LYS A 674 -11.32 -24.02 14.98
C LYS A 674 -10.73 -24.92 13.88
N GLY A 675 -9.86 -24.38 13.04
CA GLY A 675 -9.29 -25.08 11.88
C GLY A 675 -8.42 -26.26 12.33
N GLU A 676 -8.76 -27.45 11.82
CA GLU A 676 -8.02 -28.71 12.04
C GLU A 676 -6.66 -28.73 11.33
N ASP A 677 -6.44 -27.80 10.40
CA ASP A 677 -5.22 -27.70 9.59
C ASP A 677 -4.10 -26.92 10.29
N LYS A 678 -4.31 -26.51 11.54
CA LYS A 678 -3.26 -26.00 12.42
C LYS A 678 -2.66 -27.15 13.21
N LEU A 679 -1.33 -27.18 13.27
CA LEU A 679 -0.64 -28.04 14.23
C LEU A 679 -1.10 -27.65 15.66
N PRO A 680 -1.34 -28.62 16.56
CA PRO A 680 -1.56 -28.30 17.96
C PRO A 680 -0.38 -27.46 18.44
N VAL A 681 -0.70 -26.32 19.07
CA VAL A 681 0.32 -25.52 19.77
C VAL A 681 0.78 -26.38 20.95
N GLU A 682 1.90 -27.08 20.80
CA GLU A 682 2.61 -27.71 21.93
C GLU A 682 3.18 -26.65 22.89
#